data_AF-K1QEN1-F1
#
_entry.id   AF-K1QEN1-F1
#
_cell.length_a   1.000
_cell.length_b   1.000
_cell.length_c   1.000
_cell.angle_alpha   90.00
_cell.angle_beta   90.00
_cell.angle_gamma   90.00
#
_symmetry.space_group_name_H-M   'P 1'
#
loop_
_entity.id
_entity.type
_entity.pdbx_description
1 polymer ?
#
loop_
_entity_poly.entity_id
_entity_poly.type
_entity_poly.pdbx_seq_one_letter_code
_entity_poly.pdbx_strand_id
1 'polypeptide(L)'
;MEEPDGELPVIEVQEQHRKDGTYHYSFTYERATLYEFKFDRAPKPAQKDPCYRCNRRVLPPDQVRVDVLYHRQCFRCRICGLLLTMQTFYRNDANDTTDKEVYCKSHVGKNIGQVKYERQPLDFDIENISQQSQVNSIKYGGSSRKTSPKPVPSPRNHSPRGGSPLGTPLGQSPSGSSMVSVTPRTMNGSTFYSHAPNMTDFNTSYGSSTGYYRPRPVLQSFQDFETSGVFEAQSVLESRHREEEERLQRFLLEEREKEMRKLDDTISSEKDRAAADLLSSFEHMSMSGSTPNLMAERERIEDHFRRTREEKLKVMMDKIATEEKTRTAKMLDRHGQEMLLLIAKKDREVDRSALFDHSMKPPVMPPETKKADLYKSPEVFKKLDERAIELTNKDYSSYTDLVKDLTRDCQTELEKVRVIFRWVIAKDLGKHNVKEIVRPNSTASLLRGVRTGKETYHQLFKKLCNFAGLHCEIILGYSKGAGYKPGMRMDGTSFRNSWTAVSIDGNWRLVNCTWAARRVTGHKDDLPEIFYKYDEFYFLTDPEDHIYQHYPDDSQWQLIDIPLPFSEFLNLPVVKSPFFNYGLRFYSNYGATLTTDSGMVEIRLISYKILGFGHVLESYDKSVDTRSLEGRVLLRHVKNEAIFTINLPRKGLYYFSIYTGDYWHSDCLESAASFLINCTDVIGAPSPPYPPVPFYGPTPMMDTLQIETSNQLDPLIVSNGESLDITFKLSKDVKITHTFQYFDASDSSVSDIDRYVFLRSRTDTGATYMVRCPKEGYYIFSLYAADENNETLDCVYRYLVICQQANQATNVFPKTFHKWQRCTLHEPVYGDLMTNKRYSFRLDVPQAVEVFLVIGDIWHHLKRKLGFTWEGNINTGKNPGTAKIYARFSVDRDASTFSRLLDYELIEDAETEI
;
A
#
# COMPACT_ATOMS: atom_id res chain seq x y z
N MET A 1 -26.06 -46.86 16.24
CA MET A 1 -26.25 -46.29 17.59
C MET A 1 -25.69 -44.89 17.50
N GLU A 2 -26.46 -43.93 18.00
CA GLU A 2 -26.33 -42.51 17.69
C GLU A 2 -25.04 -41.88 18.24
N GLU A 3 -24.60 -40.81 17.57
CA GLU A 3 -23.60 -39.89 18.09
C GLU A 3 -24.24 -38.97 19.15
N PRO A 4 -23.52 -38.57 20.21
CA PRO A 4 -24.00 -37.58 21.16
C PRO A 4 -23.73 -36.17 20.66
N ASP A 5 -24.77 -35.37 20.43
CA ASP A 5 -24.64 -33.94 20.14
C ASP A 5 -23.93 -33.19 21.28
N GLY A 6 -22.89 -32.43 20.91
CA GLY A 6 -22.19 -31.50 21.79
C GLY A 6 -22.44 -30.07 21.31
N GLU A 7 -23.29 -29.33 22.02
CA GLU A 7 -23.77 -28.01 21.57
C GLU A 7 -22.64 -26.98 21.42
N LEU A 8 -22.68 -26.23 20.32
CA LEU A 8 -21.87 -25.00 20.15
C LEU A 8 -22.30 -23.95 21.17
N PRO A 9 -21.41 -23.03 21.60
CA PRO A 9 -21.76 -22.00 22.57
C PRO A 9 -22.94 -21.15 22.09
N VAL A 10 -24.06 -21.24 22.81
CA VAL A 10 -25.32 -20.59 22.45
C VAL A 10 -25.18 -19.09 22.59
N ILE A 11 -25.18 -18.38 21.46
CA ILE A 11 -25.34 -16.94 21.42
C ILE A 11 -26.82 -16.65 21.70
N GLU A 12 -27.18 -16.26 22.93
CA GLU A 12 -28.51 -15.72 23.20
C GLU A 12 -28.68 -14.39 22.45
N VAL A 13 -29.37 -14.44 21.31
CA VAL A 13 -29.80 -13.28 20.55
C VAL A 13 -31.19 -12.87 21.01
N GLN A 14 -31.27 -11.97 21.99
CA GLN A 14 -32.56 -11.41 22.38
C GLN A 14 -32.99 -10.35 21.36
N GLU A 15 -34.00 -10.68 20.56
CA GLU A 15 -34.62 -9.80 19.56
C GLU A 15 -35.82 -9.07 20.18
N GLN A 16 -35.68 -7.77 20.45
CA GLN A 16 -36.78 -6.91 20.89
C GLN A 16 -37.33 -6.08 19.72
N HIS A 17 -38.55 -6.43 19.29
CA HIS A 17 -39.26 -5.75 18.22
C HIS A 17 -39.96 -4.47 18.73
N ARG A 18 -39.51 -3.29 18.30
CA ARG A 18 -40.11 -2.01 18.71
C ARG A 18 -41.26 -1.60 17.79
N LYS A 19 -42.18 -0.77 18.32
CA LYS A 19 -43.41 -0.31 17.61
C LYS A 19 -43.15 0.64 16.42
N ASP A 20 -41.91 1.08 16.25
CA ASP A 20 -41.42 1.89 15.13
C ASP A 20 -40.89 1.05 13.95
N GLY A 21 -40.86 -0.28 14.08
CA GLY A 21 -40.31 -1.20 13.06
C GLY A 21 -38.78 -1.33 13.12
N THR A 22 -38.13 -0.83 14.18
CA THR A 22 -36.72 -1.12 14.46
C THR A 22 -36.56 -2.43 15.23
N TYR A 23 -35.48 -3.13 14.93
CA TYR A 23 -35.11 -4.42 15.52
C TYR A 23 -33.92 -4.18 16.46
N HIS A 24 -34.11 -4.39 17.76
CA HIS A 24 -33.01 -4.33 18.71
C HIS A 24 -32.51 -5.75 18.97
N TYR A 25 -31.24 -6.01 18.68
CA TYR A 25 -30.54 -7.23 19.03
C TYR A 25 -29.56 -6.92 20.17
N SER A 26 -29.59 -7.70 21.23
CA SER A 26 -28.55 -7.67 22.27
C SER A 26 -27.87 -9.03 22.37
N PHE A 27 -26.54 -9.00 22.41
CA PHE A 27 -25.69 -10.17 22.58
C PHE A 27 -25.05 -10.12 23.96
N THR A 28 -25.17 -11.19 24.74
CA THR A 28 -24.43 -11.39 25.99
C THR A 28 -23.32 -12.42 25.76
N TYR A 29 -22.12 -12.09 26.22
CA TYR A 29 -20.96 -12.98 26.19
C TYR A 29 -20.36 -12.98 27.59
N GLU A 30 -20.36 -14.12 28.27
CA GLU A 30 -19.81 -14.18 29.62
C GLU A 30 -18.28 -14.04 29.60
N ARG A 31 -17.75 -13.32 30.62
CA ARG A 31 -16.30 -13.07 30.84
C ARG A 31 -15.62 -12.06 29.89
N ALA A 32 -16.18 -10.85 29.83
CA ALA A 32 -15.52 -9.52 29.76
C ALA A 32 -14.37 -9.23 28.73
N THR A 33 -14.27 -8.05 28.12
CA THR A 33 -14.89 -6.74 28.43
C THR A 33 -15.81 -6.23 27.31
N LEU A 34 -16.78 -5.36 27.65
CA LEU A 34 -17.81 -4.90 26.72
C LEU A 34 -17.34 -3.77 25.80
N TYR A 35 -17.53 -3.96 24.48
CA TYR A 35 -17.77 -2.87 23.53
C TYR A 35 -19.18 -3.02 22.94
N GLU A 36 -20.06 -2.07 23.21
CA GLU A 36 -21.46 -2.11 22.77
C GLU A 36 -21.59 -1.66 21.30
N PHE A 37 -21.43 -2.61 20.36
CA PHE A 37 -21.57 -2.37 18.93
C PHE A 37 -23.04 -2.15 18.53
N LYS A 38 -23.48 -0.88 18.52
CA LYS A 38 -24.78 -0.48 17.98
C LYS A 38 -24.80 -0.59 16.46
N PHE A 39 -25.43 -1.63 15.95
CA PHE A 39 -25.55 -1.89 14.51
C PHE A 39 -26.98 -1.60 14.00
N ASP A 40 -27.27 -0.31 13.77
CA ASP A 40 -28.52 0.12 13.11
C ASP A 40 -28.53 -0.34 11.64
N ARG A 41 -28.97 -1.58 11.41
CA ARG A 41 -29.08 -2.14 10.06
C ARG A 41 -30.17 -1.39 9.29
N ALA A 42 -29.74 -0.45 8.45
CA ALA A 42 -30.62 0.33 7.59
C ALA A 42 -31.68 -0.57 6.91
N PRO A 43 -32.97 -0.16 6.91
CA PRO A 43 -34.07 -1.02 6.50
C PRO A 43 -33.85 -1.56 5.09
N LYS A 44 -34.21 -2.85 4.88
CA LYS A 44 -34.10 -3.53 3.57
C LYS A 44 -34.59 -2.56 2.48
N PRO A 45 -33.75 -2.19 1.49
CA PRO A 45 -34.11 -1.14 0.56
C PRO A 45 -35.33 -1.59 -0.24
N ALA A 46 -36.47 -0.95 0.00
CA ALA A 46 -37.68 -1.17 -0.77
C ALA A 46 -37.37 -1.11 -2.27
N GLN A 47 -38.04 -1.95 -3.04
CA GLN A 47 -37.93 -2.01 -4.49
C GLN A 47 -38.38 -0.65 -5.06
N LYS A 48 -37.40 0.22 -5.35
CA LYS A 48 -37.62 1.59 -5.81
C LYS A 48 -37.46 1.64 -7.32
N ASP A 49 -38.46 2.21 -7.98
CA ASP A 49 -38.50 2.40 -9.42
C ASP A 49 -37.19 3.01 -9.95
N PRO A 50 -36.64 2.50 -11.07
CA PRO A 50 -35.52 3.15 -11.73
C PRO A 50 -35.96 4.45 -12.41
N CYS A 51 -34.99 5.31 -12.74
CA CYS A 51 -35.24 6.48 -13.59
C CYS A 51 -35.74 6.03 -14.96
N TYR A 52 -36.93 6.48 -15.37
CA TYR A 52 -37.56 6.07 -16.63
C TYR A 52 -36.69 6.37 -17.86
N ARG A 53 -35.92 7.47 -17.81
CA ARG A 53 -35.03 7.89 -18.91
C ARG A 53 -33.71 7.10 -19.00
N CYS A 54 -33.03 6.84 -17.89
CA CYS A 54 -31.67 6.27 -17.89
C CYS A 54 -31.55 4.89 -17.24
N ASN A 55 -32.66 4.33 -16.74
CA ASN A 55 -32.80 3.05 -16.04
C ASN A 55 -31.92 2.88 -14.76
N ARG A 56 -31.30 3.95 -14.25
CA ARG A 56 -30.49 3.92 -13.02
C ARG A 56 -31.34 4.29 -11.78
N ARG A 57 -30.94 3.78 -10.61
CA ARG A 57 -31.58 4.07 -9.31
C ARG A 57 -31.58 5.58 -9.00
N VAL A 58 -32.70 6.13 -8.56
CA VAL A 58 -32.80 7.55 -8.13
C VAL A 58 -32.76 7.65 -6.61
N LEU A 59 -31.77 8.37 -6.07
CA LEU A 59 -31.66 8.65 -4.64
C LEU A 59 -32.67 9.73 -4.21
N PRO A 60 -33.26 9.67 -3.00
CA PRO A 60 -34.31 10.60 -2.56
C PRO A 60 -34.09 12.11 -2.82
N PRO A 61 -32.91 12.72 -2.57
CA PRO A 61 -32.72 14.16 -2.84
C PRO A 61 -32.74 14.55 -4.32
N ASP A 62 -32.64 13.56 -5.23
CA ASP A 62 -32.62 13.74 -6.68
C ASP A 62 -33.91 13.23 -7.35
N GLN A 63 -34.95 12.88 -6.59
CA GLN A 63 -36.20 12.36 -7.14
C GLN A 63 -37.10 13.47 -7.71
N VAL A 64 -37.51 13.28 -8.97
CA VAL A 64 -38.67 13.92 -9.59
C VAL A 64 -39.63 12.80 -9.99
N ARG A 65 -40.86 12.81 -9.48
CA ARG A 65 -41.87 11.77 -9.78
C ARG A 65 -43.05 12.41 -10.50
N VAL A 66 -43.29 12.03 -11.74
CA VAL A 66 -44.45 12.43 -12.56
C VAL A 66 -44.95 11.20 -13.29
N ASP A 67 -45.83 10.47 -12.61
CA ASP A 67 -46.34 9.11 -12.90
C ASP A 67 -45.26 8.00 -12.91
N VAL A 68 -44.06 8.32 -13.41
CA VAL A 68 -42.83 7.54 -13.34
C VAL A 68 -41.73 8.38 -12.66
N LEU A 69 -40.60 7.75 -12.30
CA LEU A 69 -39.51 8.40 -11.59
C LEU A 69 -38.42 8.90 -12.55
N TYR A 70 -37.82 10.06 -12.26
CA TYR A 70 -36.65 10.61 -12.95
C TYR A 70 -35.64 11.19 -11.93
N HIS A 71 -34.35 11.20 -12.26
CA HIS A 71 -33.37 12.10 -11.61
C HIS A 71 -33.69 13.57 -11.97
N ARG A 72 -33.40 14.55 -11.10
CA ARG A 72 -33.55 15.99 -11.46
C ARG A 72 -32.69 16.33 -12.68
N GLN A 73 -31.48 15.77 -12.77
CA GLN A 73 -30.62 15.95 -13.95
C GLN A 73 -31.20 15.29 -15.22
N CYS A 74 -31.95 14.19 -15.08
CA CYS A 74 -32.66 13.55 -16.20
C CYS A 74 -33.95 14.28 -16.58
N PHE A 75 -34.45 15.21 -15.77
CA PHE A 75 -35.69 15.95 -16.02
C PHE A 75 -35.44 17.25 -16.83
N ARG A 76 -34.77 17.07 -17.98
CA ARG A 76 -34.34 18.14 -18.90
C ARG A 76 -34.84 17.87 -20.31
N CYS A 77 -35.25 18.92 -21.04
CA CYS A 77 -35.68 18.81 -22.43
C CYS A 77 -34.60 18.14 -23.31
N ARG A 78 -34.92 17.05 -24.02
CA ARG A 78 -33.97 16.31 -24.88
C ARG A 78 -33.27 17.20 -25.91
N ILE A 79 -33.95 18.21 -26.46
CA ILE A 79 -33.43 19.04 -27.54
C ILE A 79 -32.59 20.22 -27.03
N CYS A 80 -33.10 20.99 -26.06
CA CYS A 80 -32.44 22.22 -25.59
C CYS A 80 -31.75 22.13 -24.21
N GLY A 81 -31.81 20.99 -23.51
CA GLY A 81 -31.17 20.79 -22.21
C GLY A 81 -31.77 21.57 -21.04
N LEU A 82 -32.78 22.43 -21.30
CA LEU A 82 -33.50 23.21 -20.30
C LEU A 82 -34.06 22.31 -19.20
N LEU A 83 -33.82 22.66 -17.93
CA LEU A 83 -34.38 21.97 -16.78
C LEU A 83 -35.89 22.24 -16.71
N LEU A 84 -36.67 21.16 -16.59
CA LEU A 84 -38.13 21.22 -16.60
C LEU A 84 -38.67 21.18 -15.17
N THR A 85 -39.94 21.53 -15.00
CA THR A 85 -40.69 21.37 -13.76
C THR A 85 -41.97 20.59 -14.02
N MET A 86 -42.67 20.21 -12.95
CA MET A 86 -43.99 19.55 -12.99
C MET A 86 -45.02 20.26 -13.89
N GLN A 87 -44.81 21.55 -14.20
CA GLN A 87 -45.72 22.41 -14.96
C GLN A 87 -45.21 22.74 -16.38
N THR A 88 -43.96 22.41 -16.72
CA THR A 88 -43.32 22.82 -17.99
C THR A 88 -42.81 21.67 -18.85
N PHE A 89 -42.88 20.44 -18.34
CA PHE A 89 -42.57 19.21 -19.08
C PHE A 89 -43.76 18.69 -19.90
N TYR A 90 -43.43 17.95 -20.96
CA TYR A 90 -44.35 17.29 -21.88
C TYR A 90 -43.70 15.94 -22.31
N ARG A 91 -44.50 14.92 -22.63
CA ARG A 91 -44.08 13.62 -23.16
C ARG A 91 -44.73 13.34 -24.53
N ASN A 92 -44.22 12.36 -25.27
CA ASN A 92 -44.79 11.87 -26.54
C ASN A 92 -45.55 10.53 -26.34
N ASP A 93 -46.06 10.29 -25.15
CA ASP A 93 -46.68 9.02 -24.70
C ASP A 93 -48.05 8.72 -25.33
N ALA A 94 -48.72 9.72 -25.91
CA ALA A 94 -50.04 9.56 -26.53
C ALA A 94 -50.08 8.73 -27.84
N ASN A 95 -48.93 8.35 -28.42
CA ASN A 95 -48.82 7.79 -29.77
C ASN A 95 -48.14 6.39 -29.84
N ASP A 96 -48.15 5.61 -28.76
CA ASP A 96 -47.62 4.22 -28.72
C ASP A 96 -46.15 4.10 -29.19
N THR A 97 -45.33 5.08 -28.79
CA THR A 97 -43.89 5.10 -29.11
C THR A 97 -43.04 4.67 -27.92
N THR A 98 -41.89 4.05 -28.17
CA THR A 98 -40.92 3.66 -27.12
C THR A 98 -40.15 4.83 -26.52
N ASP A 99 -40.67 6.06 -26.63
CA ASP A 99 -40.00 7.29 -26.22
C ASP A 99 -40.10 7.49 -24.70
N LYS A 100 -38.94 7.57 -24.04
CA LYS A 100 -38.81 7.77 -22.59
C LYS A 100 -38.31 9.18 -22.23
N GLU A 101 -38.16 10.03 -23.23
CA GLU A 101 -37.65 11.39 -23.11
C GLU A 101 -38.71 12.37 -22.59
N VAL A 102 -38.24 13.56 -22.20
CA VAL A 102 -39.09 14.68 -21.77
C VAL A 102 -38.72 15.94 -22.55
N TYR A 103 -39.72 16.76 -22.82
CA TYR A 103 -39.63 17.93 -23.70
C TYR A 103 -40.25 19.16 -23.05
N CYS A 104 -39.83 20.36 -23.44
CA CYS A 104 -40.58 21.59 -23.14
C CYS A 104 -41.64 21.85 -24.22
N LYS A 105 -42.57 22.78 -23.93
CA LYS A 105 -43.69 23.15 -24.82
C LYS A 105 -43.31 23.48 -26.26
N SER A 106 -42.10 24.00 -26.51
CA SER A 106 -41.62 24.34 -27.86
C SER A 106 -40.97 23.18 -28.62
N HIS A 107 -40.72 22.04 -27.96
CA HIS A 107 -39.95 20.91 -28.49
C HIS A 107 -40.69 19.55 -28.44
N VAL A 108 -41.81 19.44 -27.73
CA VAL A 108 -42.68 18.26 -27.80
C VAL A 108 -43.15 18.02 -29.25
N GLY A 109 -43.22 16.74 -29.67
CA GLY A 109 -43.59 16.37 -31.03
C GLY A 109 -42.62 16.78 -32.15
N LYS A 110 -41.40 17.26 -31.85
CA LYS A 110 -40.39 17.66 -32.84
C LYS A 110 -39.16 16.76 -32.81
N ASN A 111 -38.64 16.45 -33.99
CA ASN A 111 -37.35 15.76 -34.14
C ASN A 111 -36.18 16.75 -34.14
N ILE A 112 -34.99 16.27 -33.78
CA ILE A 112 -33.76 17.09 -33.63
C ILE A 112 -33.41 17.86 -34.92
N GLY A 113 -33.69 17.30 -36.11
CA GLY A 113 -33.47 17.97 -37.40
C GLY A 113 -34.49 19.06 -37.78
N GLN A 114 -35.53 19.31 -36.97
CA GLN A 114 -36.61 20.26 -37.28
C GLN A 114 -36.52 21.58 -36.50
N VAL A 115 -35.43 21.80 -35.74
CA VAL A 115 -35.28 22.94 -34.83
C VAL A 115 -34.14 23.85 -35.29
N LYS A 116 -34.48 25.07 -35.70
CA LYS A 116 -33.49 26.13 -35.94
C LYS A 116 -32.93 26.60 -34.59
N TYR A 117 -31.60 26.66 -34.48
CA TYR A 117 -30.93 27.20 -33.30
C TYR A 117 -30.81 28.73 -33.39
N GLU A 118 -31.51 29.43 -32.51
CA GLU A 118 -31.18 30.80 -32.11
C GLU A 118 -30.66 30.76 -30.67
N ARG A 119 -29.49 31.35 -30.43
CA ARG A 119 -28.93 31.56 -29.09
C ARG A 119 -28.97 33.05 -28.79
N GLN A 120 -29.72 33.45 -27.77
CA GLN A 120 -29.53 34.74 -27.10
C GLN A 120 -28.56 34.56 -25.91
N PRO A 121 -27.65 35.52 -25.66
CA PRO A 121 -26.95 35.61 -24.39
C PRO A 121 -27.92 35.96 -23.25
N LEU A 122 -27.51 35.70 -22.01
CA LEU A 122 -28.11 36.28 -20.81
C LEU A 122 -26.99 36.96 -20.02
N ASP A 123 -27.00 38.29 -20.03
CA ASP A 123 -26.20 39.11 -19.13
C ASP A 123 -26.80 39.07 -17.72
N PHE A 124 -25.96 39.29 -16.71
CA PHE A 124 -26.38 39.59 -15.34
C PHE A 124 -25.41 40.62 -14.76
N ASP A 125 -25.93 41.80 -14.45
CA ASP A 125 -25.14 42.95 -14.01
C ASP A 125 -24.53 42.77 -12.62
N ILE A 126 -23.35 43.37 -12.42
CA ILE A 126 -22.72 43.55 -11.11
C ILE A 126 -22.37 45.03 -10.96
N GLU A 127 -23.16 45.77 -10.20
CA GLU A 127 -22.83 47.14 -9.79
C GLU A 127 -22.29 47.18 -8.36
N ASN A 128 -21.05 47.67 -8.22
CA ASN A 128 -20.51 48.50 -7.13
C ASN A 128 -20.63 48.00 -5.65
N ILE A 129 -19.65 48.20 -4.79
CA ILE A 129 -18.72 49.34 -4.67
C ILE A 129 -17.25 48.89 -4.62
N SER A 130 -16.36 49.74 -5.13
CA SER A 130 -14.90 49.56 -5.19
C SER A 130 -14.15 50.48 -4.21
N GLN A 131 -12.80 50.37 -4.19
CA GLN A 131 -11.83 51.28 -3.53
C GLN A 131 -11.72 51.16 -1.99
N GLN A 132 -10.54 51.26 -1.34
CA GLN A 132 -9.11 51.43 -1.72
C GLN A 132 -8.30 50.53 -0.75
N SER A 133 -7.32 49.68 -1.11
CA SER A 133 -6.04 49.83 -1.84
C SER A 133 -4.84 50.23 -0.98
N GLN A 134 -3.66 49.65 -1.28
CA GLN A 134 -2.35 49.76 -0.59
C GLN A 134 -2.27 48.97 0.73
N VAL A 135 -1.36 48.02 0.98
CA VAL A 135 0.04 47.74 0.55
C VAL A 135 1.09 48.59 1.26
N ASN A 136 1.72 48.00 2.29
CA ASN A 136 3.17 47.74 2.20
C ASN A 136 3.68 46.64 3.15
N SER A 137 4.89 46.16 2.88
CA SER A 137 5.62 45.14 3.65
C SER A 137 6.66 45.77 4.59
N ILE A 138 7.26 45.00 5.53
CA ILE A 138 8.74 44.90 5.74
C ILE A 138 9.15 43.93 6.87
N LYS A 139 10.08 43.03 6.51
CA LYS A 139 11.21 42.32 7.19
C LYS A 139 11.27 42.03 8.72
N TYR A 140 12.03 40.97 9.00
CA TYR A 140 12.54 40.44 10.28
C TYR A 140 13.25 41.45 11.22
N GLY A 141 13.22 41.18 12.55
CA GLY A 141 14.34 41.50 13.45
C GLY A 141 14.07 41.64 14.97
N GLY A 142 14.72 40.81 15.81
CA GLY A 142 15.36 41.27 17.07
C GLY A 142 14.55 41.42 18.39
N SER A 143 14.51 40.34 19.19
CA SER A 143 14.58 40.25 20.68
C SER A 143 14.51 41.50 21.59
N SER A 144 13.62 41.50 22.61
CA SER A 144 13.93 41.91 24.01
C SER A 144 12.87 41.44 25.05
N ARG A 145 13.13 41.64 26.36
CA ARG A 145 12.50 41.00 27.55
C ARG A 145 11.60 41.92 28.41
N LYS A 146 10.52 41.35 28.98
CA LYS A 146 9.79 41.71 30.25
C LYS A 146 9.14 43.13 30.29
N THR A 147 8.05 43.47 31.00
CA THR A 147 7.49 43.09 32.33
C THR A 147 5.93 43.21 32.39
N SER A 148 5.33 43.12 33.59
CA SER A 148 3.92 43.43 33.98
C SER A 148 3.93 44.20 35.34
N PRO A 149 2.83 44.54 36.09
CA PRO A 149 1.36 44.36 35.87
C PRO A 149 0.37 45.51 36.36
N LYS A 150 -0.91 45.48 35.91
CA LYS A 150 -2.17 45.98 36.60
C LYS A 150 -2.29 47.50 36.98
N PRO A 151 -3.44 48.06 37.52
CA PRO A 151 -4.85 47.60 37.63
C PRO A 151 -6.00 48.62 37.22
N VAL A 152 -7.20 48.09 36.86
CA VAL A 152 -8.60 48.37 37.37
C VAL A 152 -8.93 49.77 37.97
N PRO A 153 -10.03 50.51 37.57
CA PRO A 153 -11.43 50.14 37.89
C PRO A 153 -12.60 50.52 36.92
N SER A 154 -13.80 49.97 37.22
CA SER A 154 -15.12 50.17 36.56
C SER A 154 -15.97 51.28 37.25
N PRO A 155 -17.20 51.64 36.77
CA PRO A 155 -18.43 50.97 37.33
C PRO A 155 -19.76 50.99 36.51
N ARG A 156 -20.59 49.93 36.69
CA ARG A 156 -22.09 49.90 36.76
C ARG A 156 -22.93 50.40 35.55
N ASN A 157 -24.18 49.96 35.28
CA ASN A 157 -25.13 49.00 35.89
C ASN A 157 -25.98 48.37 34.73
N HIS A 158 -27.16 47.70 34.81
CA HIS A 158 -28.20 47.44 35.83
C HIS A 158 -28.94 46.09 35.50
N SER A 159 -30.14 45.83 36.06
CA SER A 159 -31.04 44.69 35.78
C SER A 159 -32.49 45.00 36.25
N PRO A 160 -33.53 44.15 36.00
CA PRO A 160 -33.93 43.20 37.08
C PRO A 160 -34.66 41.88 36.68
N ARG A 161 -34.42 40.83 37.49
CA ARG A 161 -35.31 39.74 38.01
C ARG A 161 -36.22 38.91 37.05
N GLY A 162 -36.43 37.60 37.28
CA GLY A 162 -35.80 36.67 38.25
C GLY A 162 -36.65 35.41 38.56
N GLY A 163 -36.04 34.37 39.16
CA GLY A 163 -36.75 33.21 39.72
C GLY A 163 -35.91 31.92 39.81
N SER A 164 -35.75 31.33 41.01
CA SER A 164 -35.03 30.07 41.33
C SER A 164 -35.50 29.59 42.74
N PRO A 165 -35.26 28.35 43.24
CA PRO A 165 -34.00 27.56 43.26
C PRO A 165 -34.22 26.05 42.91
N LEU A 166 -33.36 25.04 43.19
CA LEU A 166 -32.09 24.87 43.93
C LEU A 166 -31.31 23.64 43.37
N GLY A 167 -29.98 23.58 43.48
CA GLY A 167 -29.17 22.34 43.30
C GLY A 167 -28.14 22.35 42.15
N THR A 168 -26.87 22.05 42.44
CA THR A 168 -25.69 22.22 41.55
C THR A 168 -24.52 21.29 42.01
N PRO A 169 -23.33 21.28 41.37
CA PRO A 169 -23.03 20.97 39.95
C PRO A 169 -21.79 20.03 39.77
N LEU A 170 -21.45 19.67 38.51
CA LEU A 170 -20.08 19.53 37.90
C LEU A 170 -20.03 18.46 36.78
N GLY A 171 -19.16 18.65 35.78
CA GLY A 171 -18.86 17.66 34.71
C GLY A 171 -18.67 18.30 33.33
N GLN A 172 -17.44 18.31 32.80
CA GLN A 172 -17.08 18.99 31.54
C GLN A 172 -17.34 18.13 30.29
N SER A 173 -17.62 18.79 29.16
CA SER A 173 -17.79 18.16 27.84
C SER A 173 -16.45 17.81 27.17
N PRO A 174 -16.38 16.66 26.46
CA PRO A 174 -15.50 16.50 25.30
C PRO A 174 -16.27 16.70 23.99
N SER A 175 -15.67 17.38 23.01
CA SER A 175 -16.20 17.51 21.64
C SER A 175 -15.85 16.29 20.79
N GLY A 176 -16.82 15.71 20.09
CA GLY A 176 -16.59 14.62 19.15
C GLY A 176 -15.88 15.07 17.86
N SER A 177 -15.08 14.16 17.27
CA SER A 177 -14.43 14.32 15.97
C SER A 177 -14.96 13.30 14.97
N SER A 178 -15.19 13.72 13.72
CA SER A 178 -15.89 12.93 12.70
C SER A 178 -14.97 11.93 11.99
N MET A 179 -15.34 10.65 11.96
CA MET A 179 -14.77 9.66 11.04
C MET A 179 -15.47 9.72 9.68
N VAL A 180 -14.87 10.44 8.73
CA VAL A 180 -15.28 10.42 7.32
C VAL A 180 -14.56 9.26 6.60
N SER A 181 -15.26 8.52 5.75
CA SER A 181 -14.70 7.34 5.07
C SER A 181 -13.81 7.71 3.89
N VAL A 182 -12.50 7.38 3.95
CA VAL A 182 -11.52 7.72 2.89
C VAL A 182 -10.88 6.47 2.28
N THR A 183 -11.60 5.79 1.39
CA THR A 183 -11.04 4.95 0.30
C THR A 183 -12.03 4.88 -0.87
N PRO A 184 -11.56 4.65 -2.11
CA PRO A 184 -12.37 4.01 -3.14
C PRO A 184 -12.84 2.63 -2.64
N ARG A 185 -14.12 2.31 -2.77
CA ARG A 185 -14.67 1.03 -2.29
C ARG A 185 -14.19 -0.14 -3.14
N THR A 186 -13.18 -0.87 -2.67
CA THR A 186 -12.91 -2.24 -3.12
C THR A 186 -14.11 -3.12 -2.78
N MET A 187 -14.75 -3.69 -3.80
CA MET A 187 -15.77 -4.74 -3.61
C MET A 187 -15.11 -6.06 -3.23
N ASN A 188 -15.72 -6.82 -2.32
CA ASN A 188 -15.17 -8.07 -1.81
C ASN A 188 -15.08 -9.14 -2.91
N GLY A 189 -13.87 -9.66 -3.13
CA GLY A 189 -13.57 -10.78 -4.04
C GLY A 189 -13.29 -12.10 -3.31
N SER A 190 -13.80 -12.29 -2.09
CA SER A 190 -13.53 -13.46 -1.24
C SER A 190 -14.30 -14.71 -1.71
N THR A 191 -13.79 -15.37 -2.76
CA THR A 191 -14.30 -16.65 -3.25
C THR A 191 -13.30 -17.75 -2.90
N PHE A 192 -13.75 -18.80 -2.22
CA PHE A 192 -12.89 -19.91 -1.79
C PHE A 192 -12.47 -20.77 -2.99
N TYR A 193 -11.16 -20.95 -3.20
CA TYR A 193 -10.65 -21.96 -4.12
C TYR A 193 -10.60 -23.33 -3.44
N SER A 194 -11.40 -24.27 -3.94
CA SER A 194 -11.23 -25.70 -3.67
C SER A 194 -10.33 -26.32 -4.76
N HIS A 195 -9.54 -27.34 -4.40
CA HIS A 195 -8.62 -27.99 -5.32
C HIS A 195 -9.33 -29.02 -6.23
N ALA A 196 -9.01 -28.99 -7.53
CA ALA A 196 -9.23 -30.07 -8.48
C ALA A 196 -8.05 -30.12 -9.48
N PRO A 197 -7.66 -31.29 -10.02
CA PRO A 197 -6.33 -31.48 -10.63
C PRO A 197 -6.26 -31.19 -12.14
N ASN A 198 -5.03 -31.18 -12.65
CA ASN A 198 -4.64 -30.95 -14.04
C ASN A 198 -5.40 -31.80 -15.08
N MET A 199 -5.80 -31.15 -16.17
CA MET A 199 -5.90 -31.74 -17.51
C MET A 199 -5.33 -30.73 -18.52
N THR A 200 -4.64 -31.23 -19.55
CA THR A 200 -4.12 -30.40 -20.64
C THR A 200 -5.14 -30.26 -21.78
N ASP A 201 -4.78 -29.39 -22.74
CA ASP A 201 -5.24 -29.39 -24.14
C ASP A 201 -6.51 -28.61 -24.57
N PHE A 202 -6.27 -27.79 -25.61
CA PHE A 202 -7.15 -27.29 -26.68
C PHE A 202 -8.27 -26.24 -26.43
N ASN A 203 -7.98 -25.04 -26.95
CA ASN A 203 -8.80 -24.18 -27.83
C ASN A 203 -10.31 -23.93 -27.58
N THR A 204 -10.61 -22.63 -27.42
CA THR A 204 -11.66 -21.89 -28.13
C THR A 204 -13.13 -22.27 -27.89
N SER A 205 -13.76 -21.61 -26.91
CA SER A 205 -15.01 -20.87 -27.16
C SER A 205 -15.19 -19.73 -26.15
N TYR A 206 -15.52 -18.52 -26.62
CA TYR A 206 -15.90 -17.42 -25.74
C TYR A 206 -17.37 -17.59 -25.34
N GLY A 207 -17.64 -17.60 -24.03
CA GLY A 207 -19.00 -17.71 -23.50
C GLY A 207 -19.87 -16.52 -23.90
N SER A 208 -21.05 -16.79 -24.45
CA SER A 208 -21.95 -15.74 -24.92
C SER A 208 -22.53 -14.94 -23.74
N SER A 209 -22.16 -13.66 -23.65
CA SER A 209 -22.91 -12.65 -22.91
C SER A 209 -23.33 -11.56 -23.89
N THR A 210 -24.56 -11.03 -23.74
CA THR A 210 -25.17 -10.10 -24.71
C THR A 210 -24.68 -8.66 -24.52
N GLY A 211 -23.38 -8.45 -24.71
CA GLY A 211 -22.79 -7.12 -24.85
C GLY A 211 -22.98 -6.57 -26.26
N TYR A 212 -23.10 -5.24 -26.39
CA TYR A 212 -22.96 -4.59 -27.70
C TYR A 212 -21.52 -4.77 -28.18
N TYR A 213 -21.33 -5.49 -29.29
CA TYR A 213 -20.02 -5.57 -29.94
C TYR A 213 -19.56 -4.15 -30.31
N ARG A 214 -18.53 -3.67 -29.61
CA ARG A 214 -17.79 -2.49 -30.07
C ARG A 214 -17.19 -2.83 -31.45
N PRO A 215 -17.29 -1.94 -32.45
CA PRO A 215 -16.54 -2.10 -33.69
C PRO A 215 -15.06 -2.31 -33.38
N ARG A 216 -14.42 -3.20 -34.14
CA ARG A 216 -12.97 -3.40 -34.12
C ARG A 216 -12.37 -2.87 -35.43
N PRO A 217 -11.11 -2.41 -35.42
CA PRO A 217 -10.41 -2.10 -36.67
C PRO A 217 -10.29 -3.35 -37.53
N VAL A 218 -10.14 -3.17 -38.84
CA VAL A 218 -9.86 -4.27 -39.79
C VAL A 218 -8.36 -4.54 -39.82
N LEU A 219 -7.54 -3.49 -39.71
CA LEU A 219 -6.09 -3.57 -39.62
C LEU A 219 -5.63 -3.88 -38.18
N GLN A 220 -5.63 -5.17 -37.80
CA GLN A 220 -5.26 -5.59 -36.44
C GLN A 220 -3.81 -6.10 -36.35
N SER A 221 -3.37 -6.94 -37.28
CA SER A 221 -2.07 -7.63 -37.27
C SER A 221 -0.98 -6.86 -38.03
N PHE A 222 0.27 -7.34 -37.93
CA PHE A 222 1.36 -6.96 -38.82
C PHE A 222 1.01 -7.22 -40.30
N GLN A 223 0.37 -8.35 -40.59
CA GLN A 223 0.14 -8.77 -41.98
C GLN A 223 -0.82 -7.83 -42.68
N ASP A 224 -1.86 -7.37 -41.97
CA ASP A 224 -2.84 -6.41 -42.49
C ASP A 224 -2.19 -5.07 -42.85
N PHE A 225 -1.29 -4.58 -41.97
CA PHE A 225 -0.51 -3.36 -42.20
C PHE A 225 0.41 -3.49 -43.43
N GLU A 226 1.01 -4.66 -43.65
CA GLU A 226 1.86 -4.93 -44.81
C GLU A 226 1.03 -5.07 -46.10
N THR A 227 -0.07 -5.82 -46.10
CA THR A 227 -0.88 -6.02 -47.32
C THR A 227 -1.69 -4.80 -47.74
N SER A 228 -2.07 -3.93 -46.81
CA SER A 228 -2.79 -2.68 -47.12
C SER A 228 -1.85 -1.51 -47.50
N GLY A 229 -0.53 -1.70 -47.40
CA GLY A 229 0.47 -0.68 -47.70
C GLY A 229 0.51 0.44 -46.66
N VAL A 230 0.35 0.12 -45.37
CA VAL A 230 0.46 1.08 -44.26
C VAL A 230 1.91 1.51 -44.09
N PHE A 231 2.86 0.58 -43.98
CA PHE A 231 4.26 0.91 -43.67
C PHE A 231 4.88 1.86 -44.71
N GLU A 232 4.59 1.66 -45.99
CA GLU A 232 5.06 2.51 -47.09
C GLU A 232 4.48 3.93 -46.98
N ALA A 233 3.20 4.05 -46.64
CA ALA A 233 2.55 5.34 -46.41
C ALA A 233 3.05 6.03 -45.11
N GLN A 234 3.29 5.27 -44.05
CA GLN A 234 3.90 5.75 -42.80
C GLN A 234 5.30 6.30 -43.04
N SER A 235 6.11 5.64 -43.88
CA SER A 235 7.49 6.05 -44.21
C SER A 235 7.53 7.42 -44.89
N VAL A 236 6.56 7.69 -45.78
CA VAL A 236 6.39 9.00 -46.43
C VAL A 236 5.92 10.07 -45.43
N LEU A 237 4.99 9.73 -44.53
CA LEU A 237 4.48 10.68 -43.52
C LEU A 237 5.54 11.00 -42.45
N GLU A 238 6.25 10.00 -41.94
CA GLU A 238 7.35 10.14 -40.99
C GLU A 238 8.46 11.03 -41.55
N SER A 239 8.77 10.90 -42.85
CA SER A 239 9.76 11.76 -43.51
C SER A 239 9.38 13.25 -43.43
N ARG A 240 8.09 13.58 -43.59
CA ARG A 240 7.58 14.95 -43.39
C ARG A 240 7.61 15.37 -41.92
N HIS A 241 7.19 14.49 -41.00
CA HIS A 241 7.23 14.77 -39.55
C HIS A 241 8.65 15.07 -39.08
N ARG A 242 9.65 14.38 -39.64
CA ARG A 242 11.08 14.58 -39.39
C ARG A 242 11.57 15.96 -39.87
N GLU A 243 11.20 16.39 -41.08
CA GLU A 243 11.51 17.75 -41.57
C GLU A 243 10.90 18.85 -40.68
N GLU A 244 9.68 18.62 -40.16
CA GLU A 244 9.02 19.54 -39.24
C GLU A 244 9.67 19.56 -37.86
N GLU A 245 10.06 18.41 -37.31
CA GLU A 245 10.82 18.33 -36.05
C GLU A 245 12.16 19.07 -36.18
N GLU A 246 12.89 18.89 -37.29
CA GLU A 246 14.16 19.59 -37.54
C GLU A 246 13.98 21.09 -37.85
N ARG A 247 12.81 21.51 -38.33
CA ARG A 247 12.47 22.93 -38.45
C ARG A 247 12.16 23.55 -37.10
N LEU A 248 11.40 22.86 -36.25
CA LEU A 248 11.10 23.32 -34.88
C LEU A 248 12.36 23.35 -34.01
N GLN A 249 13.23 22.34 -34.09
CA GLN A 249 14.49 22.31 -33.34
C GLN A 249 15.45 23.44 -33.72
N ARG A 250 15.50 23.84 -35.00
CA ARG A 250 16.25 25.03 -35.44
C ARG A 250 15.64 26.33 -34.91
N PHE A 251 14.32 26.51 -35.08
CA PHE A 251 13.63 27.71 -34.60
C PHE A 251 13.78 27.93 -33.08
N LEU A 252 13.68 26.86 -32.29
CA LEU A 252 13.90 26.90 -30.84
C LEU A 252 15.35 27.22 -30.45
N LEU A 253 16.33 26.80 -31.25
CA LEU A 253 17.74 27.15 -31.04
C LEU A 253 17.97 28.65 -31.35
N GLU A 254 17.43 29.13 -32.46
CA GLU A 254 17.50 30.54 -32.88
C GLU A 254 16.85 31.48 -31.87
N GLU A 255 15.65 31.14 -31.34
CA GLU A 255 15.02 31.87 -30.23
C GLU A 255 15.89 31.83 -28.96
N ARG A 256 16.43 30.66 -28.58
CA ARG A 256 17.27 30.53 -27.38
C ARG A 256 18.51 31.41 -27.45
N GLU A 257 19.21 31.44 -28.59
CA GLU A 257 20.34 32.36 -28.78
C GLU A 257 19.90 33.83 -28.80
N LYS A 258 18.74 34.14 -29.38
CA LYS A 258 18.22 35.51 -29.47
C LYS A 258 17.86 36.08 -28.10
N GLU A 259 17.21 35.28 -27.24
CA GLU A 259 16.94 35.68 -25.86
C GLU A 259 18.23 35.77 -25.04
N MET A 260 19.19 34.84 -25.21
CA MET A 260 20.49 34.91 -24.54
C MET A 260 21.28 36.18 -24.93
N ARG A 261 21.29 36.56 -26.21
CA ARG A 261 21.87 37.83 -26.69
C ARG A 261 21.21 39.04 -26.02
N LYS A 262 19.88 39.13 -26.03
CA LYS A 262 19.13 40.21 -25.34
C LYS A 262 19.48 40.32 -23.85
N LEU A 263 19.66 39.19 -23.16
CA LEU A 263 20.04 39.19 -21.75
C LEU A 263 21.43 39.81 -21.54
N ASP A 264 22.40 39.42 -22.37
CA ASP A 264 23.76 39.94 -22.30
C ASP A 264 23.82 41.42 -22.68
N ASP A 265 23.09 41.84 -23.72
CA ASP A 265 22.92 43.25 -24.10
C ASP A 265 22.33 44.09 -22.94
N THR A 266 21.29 43.55 -22.28
CA THR A 266 20.62 44.20 -21.14
C THR A 266 21.55 44.32 -19.94
N ILE A 267 22.28 43.25 -19.60
CA ILE A 267 23.24 43.25 -18.49
C ILE A 267 24.42 44.20 -18.77
N SER A 268 24.92 44.28 -20.01
CA SER A 268 25.94 45.28 -20.37
C SER A 268 25.40 46.68 -20.18
N SER A 269 24.25 47.02 -20.77
CA SER A 269 23.66 48.36 -20.67
C SER A 269 23.36 48.78 -19.22
N GLU A 270 22.88 47.85 -18.37
CA GLU A 270 22.70 48.12 -16.94
C GLU A 270 24.05 48.33 -16.21
N LYS A 271 25.09 47.54 -16.54
CA LYS A 271 26.44 47.66 -15.97
C LYS A 271 27.16 48.94 -16.40
N ASP A 272 27.08 49.28 -17.68
CA ASP A 272 27.74 50.45 -18.28
C ASP A 272 27.16 51.74 -17.69
N ARG A 273 25.84 51.79 -17.46
CA ARG A 273 25.20 52.87 -16.69
C ARG A 273 25.71 52.93 -15.24
N ALA A 274 25.74 51.80 -14.53
CA ALA A 274 26.23 51.77 -13.15
C ALA A 274 27.72 52.20 -13.03
N ALA A 275 28.53 51.93 -14.06
CA ALA A 275 29.90 52.43 -14.14
C ALA A 275 29.96 53.95 -14.40
N ALA A 276 29.08 54.50 -15.23
CA ALA A 276 28.97 55.95 -15.44
C ALA A 276 28.47 56.68 -14.18
N ASP A 277 27.49 56.11 -13.47
CA ASP A 277 26.99 56.60 -12.18
C ASP A 277 28.14 56.63 -11.14
N LEU A 278 28.94 55.55 -11.05
CA LEU A 278 30.13 55.50 -10.20
C LEU A 278 31.14 56.59 -10.55
N LEU A 279 31.47 56.77 -11.84
CA LEU A 279 32.44 57.76 -12.31
C LEU A 279 31.99 59.20 -11.99
N SER A 280 30.74 59.56 -12.28
CA SER A 280 30.20 60.89 -11.95
C SER A 280 30.17 61.15 -10.44
N SER A 281 29.89 60.13 -9.62
CA SER A 281 29.98 60.25 -8.16
C SER A 281 31.41 60.53 -7.68
N PHE A 282 32.42 59.95 -8.35
CA PHE A 282 33.83 60.19 -8.06
C PHE A 282 34.29 61.59 -8.48
N GLU A 283 33.85 62.10 -9.63
CA GLU A 283 34.11 63.49 -10.03
C GLU A 283 33.59 64.48 -8.98
N HIS A 284 32.35 64.30 -8.50
CA HIS A 284 31.78 65.10 -7.42
C HIS A 284 32.51 64.95 -6.07
N MET A 285 32.98 63.75 -5.71
CA MET A 285 33.71 63.51 -4.45
C MET A 285 35.18 63.95 -4.47
N SER A 286 35.81 64.05 -5.64
CA SER A 286 37.20 64.50 -5.77
C SER A 286 37.43 65.90 -5.19
N MET A 287 36.38 66.73 -5.21
CA MET A 287 36.35 68.09 -4.66
C MET A 287 36.24 68.14 -3.12
N SER A 288 35.97 67.02 -2.44
CA SER A 288 35.75 66.97 -0.98
C SER A 288 36.79 66.16 -0.19
N GLY A 289 37.96 65.86 -0.79
CA GLY A 289 39.14 65.36 -0.07
C GLY A 289 39.03 63.94 0.52
N SER A 290 38.07 63.13 0.08
CA SER A 290 37.91 61.73 0.50
C SER A 290 38.10 60.79 -0.68
N THR A 291 39.02 59.83 -0.56
CA THR A 291 39.31 58.82 -1.59
C THR A 291 38.60 57.50 -1.28
N PRO A 292 37.43 57.21 -1.92
CA PRO A 292 36.80 55.91 -1.78
C PRO A 292 37.66 54.81 -2.42
N ASN A 293 37.58 53.59 -1.89
CA ASN A 293 38.25 52.44 -2.51
C ASN A 293 37.48 51.99 -3.76
N LEU A 294 37.80 52.64 -4.89
CA LEU A 294 37.18 52.37 -6.20
C LEU A 294 37.31 50.91 -6.65
N MET A 295 38.36 50.18 -6.24
CA MET A 295 38.50 48.77 -6.57
C MET A 295 37.44 47.91 -5.87
N ALA A 296 37.21 48.15 -4.57
CA ALA A 296 36.21 47.41 -3.79
C ALA A 296 34.76 47.71 -4.22
N GLU A 297 34.45 48.95 -4.62
CA GLU A 297 33.12 49.28 -5.13
C GLU A 297 32.90 48.75 -6.55
N ARG A 298 33.93 48.79 -7.42
CA ARG A 298 33.90 48.11 -8.72
C ARG A 298 33.69 46.61 -8.56
N GLU A 299 34.41 45.96 -7.65
CA GLU A 299 34.27 44.53 -7.35
C GLU A 299 32.84 44.22 -6.89
N ARG A 300 32.26 45.03 -5.99
CA ARG A 300 30.85 44.88 -5.58
C ARG A 300 29.88 45.00 -6.76
N ILE A 301 30.09 45.93 -7.68
CA ILE A 301 29.25 46.11 -8.86
C ILE A 301 29.38 44.91 -9.82
N GLU A 302 30.60 44.42 -10.07
CA GLU A 302 30.83 43.23 -10.90
C GLU A 302 30.25 41.96 -10.25
N ASP A 303 30.28 41.84 -8.92
CA ASP A 303 29.60 40.77 -8.16
C ASP A 303 28.07 40.86 -8.21
N HIS A 304 27.51 42.06 -8.13
CA HIS A 304 26.07 42.28 -8.26
C HIS A 304 25.58 41.84 -9.64
N PHE A 305 26.18 42.37 -10.72
CA PHE A 305 25.76 42.03 -12.08
C PHE A 305 26.00 40.56 -12.44
N ARG A 306 27.02 39.90 -11.85
CA ARG A 306 27.19 38.45 -12.00
C ARG A 306 26.00 37.67 -11.44
N ARG A 307 25.58 37.96 -10.20
CA ARG A 307 24.43 37.29 -9.55
C ARG A 307 23.10 37.64 -10.24
N THR A 308 22.91 38.90 -10.64
CA THR A 308 21.72 39.33 -11.38
C THR A 308 21.65 38.69 -12.78
N ARG A 309 22.78 38.49 -13.46
CA ARG A 309 22.84 37.73 -14.71
C ARG A 309 22.49 36.26 -14.47
N GLU A 310 23.04 35.62 -13.44
CA GLU A 310 22.74 34.23 -13.08
C GLU A 310 21.24 34.02 -12.78
N GLU A 311 20.62 34.93 -12.03
CA GLU A 311 19.19 34.88 -11.71
C GLU A 311 18.30 35.14 -12.93
N LYS A 312 18.55 36.21 -13.70
CA LYS A 312 17.82 36.50 -14.95
C LYS A 312 17.99 35.37 -15.97
N LEU A 313 19.18 34.79 -16.10
CA LEU A 313 19.48 33.65 -16.98
C LEU A 313 18.68 32.41 -16.57
N LYS A 314 18.61 32.10 -15.27
CA LYS A 314 17.83 30.96 -14.77
C LYS A 314 16.35 31.11 -15.14
N VAL A 315 15.73 32.25 -14.82
CA VAL A 315 14.31 32.52 -15.13
C VAL A 315 14.05 32.46 -16.65
N MET A 316 14.98 32.97 -17.46
CA MET A 316 14.92 32.87 -18.92
C MET A 316 15.00 31.41 -19.41
N MET A 317 15.94 30.61 -18.91
CA MET A 317 16.10 29.20 -19.28
C MET A 317 14.87 28.36 -18.87
N ASP A 318 14.34 28.57 -17.66
CA ASP A 318 13.14 27.87 -17.16
C ASP A 318 11.92 28.19 -18.04
N LYS A 319 11.76 29.46 -18.47
CA LYS A 319 10.70 29.87 -19.41
C LYS A 319 10.89 29.23 -20.78
N ILE A 320 12.08 29.31 -21.38
CA ILE A 320 12.38 28.76 -22.71
C ILE A 320 12.17 27.23 -22.71
N ALA A 321 12.62 26.52 -21.68
CA ALA A 321 12.41 25.09 -21.54
C ALA A 321 10.92 24.72 -21.43
N THR A 322 10.12 25.55 -20.76
CA THR A 322 8.65 25.37 -20.66
C THR A 322 7.98 25.57 -22.01
N GLU A 323 8.39 26.57 -22.80
CA GLU A 323 7.89 26.79 -24.15
C GLU A 323 8.35 25.69 -25.14
N GLU A 324 9.62 25.30 -25.13
CA GLU A 324 10.18 24.18 -25.92
C GLU A 324 9.40 22.89 -25.66
N LYS A 325 9.16 22.55 -24.38
CA LYS A 325 8.35 21.39 -23.98
C LYS A 325 6.91 21.49 -24.48
N THR A 326 6.27 22.66 -24.34
CA THR A 326 4.87 22.87 -24.74
C THR A 326 4.69 22.78 -26.26
N ARG A 327 5.59 23.36 -27.05
CA ARG A 327 5.54 23.31 -28.52
C ARG A 327 5.86 21.91 -29.04
N THR A 328 6.84 21.22 -28.44
CA THR A 328 7.19 19.83 -28.77
C THR A 328 6.04 18.86 -28.46
N ALA A 329 5.34 19.02 -27.34
CA ALA A 329 4.14 18.24 -27.02
C ALA A 329 3.04 18.42 -28.07
N LYS A 330 2.68 19.67 -28.40
CA LYS A 330 1.67 19.96 -29.44
C LYS A 330 2.03 19.40 -30.82
N MET A 331 3.31 19.39 -31.16
CA MET A 331 3.80 18.77 -32.40
C MET A 331 3.64 17.24 -32.37
N LEU A 332 4.05 16.58 -31.28
CA LEU A 332 3.88 15.14 -31.06
C LEU A 332 2.41 14.71 -31.11
N ASP A 333 1.51 15.48 -30.49
CA ASP A 333 0.07 15.20 -30.50
C ASP A 333 -0.50 15.29 -31.91
N ARG A 334 -0.09 16.30 -32.69
CA ARG A 334 -0.51 16.45 -34.10
C ARG A 334 0.06 15.34 -34.99
N HIS A 335 1.35 15.04 -34.88
CA HIS A 335 1.99 13.96 -35.64
C HIS A 335 1.36 12.59 -35.32
N GLY A 336 1.00 12.36 -34.05
CA GLY A 336 0.23 11.18 -33.62
C GLY A 336 -1.15 11.10 -34.28
N GLN A 337 -1.92 12.19 -34.25
CA GLN A 337 -3.24 12.25 -34.88
C GLN A 337 -3.16 12.08 -36.41
N GLU A 338 -2.17 12.66 -37.08
CA GLU A 338 -1.93 12.48 -38.51
C GLU A 338 -1.59 11.02 -38.86
N MET A 339 -0.80 10.34 -38.02
CA MET A 339 -0.46 8.92 -38.19
C MET A 339 -1.69 8.01 -38.02
N LEU A 340 -2.51 8.28 -37.00
CA LEU A 340 -3.76 7.56 -36.75
C LEU A 340 -4.83 7.84 -37.84
N LEU A 341 -4.88 9.06 -38.39
CA LEU A 341 -5.70 9.41 -39.55
C LEU A 341 -5.26 8.66 -40.83
N LEU A 342 -3.96 8.46 -41.02
CA LEU A 342 -3.41 7.66 -42.12
C LEU A 342 -3.84 6.19 -42.00
N ILE A 343 -3.74 5.62 -40.80
CA ILE A 343 -4.18 4.23 -40.53
C ILE A 343 -5.70 4.11 -40.69
N ALA A 344 -6.49 5.04 -40.15
CA ALA A 344 -7.94 5.09 -40.36
C ALA A 344 -8.35 5.24 -41.84
N LYS A 345 -7.55 5.93 -42.65
CA LYS A 345 -7.75 5.97 -44.11
C LYS A 345 -7.47 4.61 -44.74
N LYS A 346 -6.41 3.91 -44.33
CA LYS A 346 -6.07 2.57 -44.81
C LYS A 346 -7.09 1.51 -44.41
N ASP A 347 -7.62 1.57 -43.19
CA ASP A 347 -8.70 0.69 -42.70
C ASP A 347 -9.93 0.78 -43.63
N ARG A 348 -10.34 2.01 -43.98
CA ARG A 348 -11.43 2.31 -44.92
C ARG A 348 -11.11 2.08 -46.41
N GLU A 349 -9.83 1.91 -46.78
CA GLU A 349 -9.44 1.44 -48.11
C GLU A 349 -9.64 -0.07 -48.24
N VAL A 350 -9.54 -0.83 -47.15
CA VAL A 350 -9.79 -2.28 -47.09
C VAL A 350 -11.29 -2.59 -46.93
N ASP A 351 -11.96 -1.99 -45.94
CA ASP A 351 -13.40 -2.13 -45.74
C ASP A 351 -14.10 -0.76 -45.60
N ARG A 352 -14.94 -0.45 -46.58
CA ARG A 352 -15.75 0.79 -46.60
C ARG A 352 -16.94 0.76 -45.64
N SER A 353 -17.25 -0.41 -45.05
CA SER A 353 -18.29 -0.60 -44.04
C SER A 353 -17.77 -0.64 -42.61
N ALA A 354 -16.46 -0.50 -42.40
CA ALA A 354 -15.83 -0.45 -41.10
C ALA A 354 -16.46 0.65 -40.22
N LEU A 355 -17.08 0.22 -39.11
CA LEU A 355 -17.71 1.10 -38.12
C LEU A 355 -16.72 1.62 -37.06
N PHE A 356 -15.44 1.21 -37.15
CA PHE A 356 -14.36 1.68 -36.31
C PHE A 356 -13.61 2.83 -37.01
N ASP A 357 -13.02 3.74 -36.24
CA ASP A 357 -12.23 4.85 -36.78
C ASP A 357 -11.06 5.17 -35.85
N HIS A 358 -9.84 4.79 -36.24
CA HIS A 358 -8.61 5.11 -35.48
C HIS A 358 -8.37 6.63 -35.31
N SER A 359 -9.10 7.51 -36.00
CA SER A 359 -9.01 8.96 -35.75
C SER A 359 -9.90 9.44 -34.60
N MET A 360 -10.88 8.64 -34.16
CA MET A 360 -11.84 8.96 -33.10
C MET A 360 -11.37 8.44 -31.74
N LYS A 361 -10.64 9.30 -31.01
CA LYS A 361 -10.14 9.05 -29.65
C LYS A 361 -11.24 8.45 -28.73
N PRO A 362 -11.02 7.27 -28.12
CA PRO A 362 -11.96 6.64 -27.20
C PRO A 362 -12.33 7.54 -26.00
N PRO A 363 -13.58 7.48 -25.50
CA PRO A 363 -14.01 8.31 -24.38
C PRO A 363 -13.19 8.01 -23.12
N VAL A 364 -12.83 9.06 -22.37
CA VAL A 364 -12.07 8.92 -21.12
C VAL A 364 -13.03 8.45 -20.02
N MET A 365 -13.02 7.14 -19.78
CA MET A 365 -13.89 6.43 -18.85
C MET A 365 -13.11 5.32 -18.12
N PRO A 366 -13.54 4.89 -16.93
CA PRO A 366 -13.02 3.69 -16.27
C PRO A 366 -13.04 2.46 -17.20
N PRO A 367 -12.02 1.59 -17.14
CA PRO A 367 -11.99 0.37 -17.95
C PRO A 367 -13.03 -0.66 -17.48
N GLU A 368 -13.63 -1.38 -18.42
CA GLU A 368 -14.70 -2.36 -18.18
C GLU A 368 -14.24 -3.65 -17.48
N THR A 369 -12.93 -3.91 -17.44
CA THR A 369 -12.30 -5.12 -16.85
C THR A 369 -10.99 -4.75 -16.14
N LYS A 370 -10.45 -5.62 -15.28
CA LYS A 370 -9.17 -5.40 -14.58
C LYS A 370 -7.97 -5.96 -15.32
N LYS A 371 -6.76 -5.56 -14.92
CA LYS A 371 -5.48 -6.09 -15.42
C LYS A 371 -5.46 -7.63 -15.40
N ALA A 372 -5.92 -8.21 -14.29
CA ALA A 372 -5.99 -9.66 -14.10
C ALA A 372 -7.01 -10.38 -14.99
N ASP A 373 -7.87 -9.66 -15.72
CA ASP A 373 -8.79 -10.24 -16.71
C ASP A 373 -8.17 -10.27 -18.12
N LEU A 374 -7.20 -9.39 -18.39
CA LEU A 374 -6.45 -9.36 -19.65
C LEU A 374 -5.43 -10.50 -19.74
N TYR A 375 -4.74 -10.80 -18.64
CA TYR A 375 -3.81 -11.92 -18.50
C TYR A 375 -3.62 -12.31 -17.04
N LYS A 376 -3.23 -13.57 -16.77
CA LYS A 376 -3.06 -14.09 -15.40
C LYS A 376 -1.63 -13.98 -14.86
N SER A 377 -0.62 -14.04 -15.72
CA SER A 377 0.80 -13.98 -15.33
C SER A 377 1.66 -13.43 -16.48
N PRO A 378 2.69 -12.60 -16.24
CA PRO A 378 3.49 -11.97 -17.31
C PRO A 378 4.20 -12.95 -18.25
N GLU A 379 4.42 -14.19 -17.80
CA GLU A 379 5.07 -15.28 -18.53
C GLU A 379 4.41 -15.57 -19.89
N VAL A 380 3.12 -15.26 -20.07
CA VAL A 380 2.44 -15.39 -21.38
C VAL A 380 3.11 -14.52 -22.46
N PHE A 381 3.73 -13.41 -22.07
CA PHE A 381 4.42 -12.49 -22.97
C PHE A 381 5.89 -12.82 -23.19
N LYS A 382 6.44 -13.87 -22.55
CA LYS A 382 7.89 -14.15 -22.51
C LYS A 382 8.56 -14.05 -23.89
N LYS A 383 7.97 -14.65 -24.94
CA LYS A 383 8.49 -14.60 -26.32
C LYS A 383 8.55 -13.19 -26.90
N LEU A 384 7.51 -12.38 -26.66
CA LEU A 384 7.47 -10.98 -27.08
C LEU A 384 8.45 -10.13 -26.27
N ASP A 385 8.64 -10.43 -24.99
CA ASP A 385 9.60 -9.75 -24.16
C ASP A 385 11.05 -10.05 -24.57
N GLU A 386 11.36 -11.32 -24.89
CA GLU A 386 12.64 -11.76 -25.45
C GLU A 386 12.91 -11.06 -26.80
N ARG A 387 11.94 -11.11 -27.73
CA ARG A 387 11.96 -10.41 -29.02
C ARG A 387 12.20 -8.90 -28.86
N ALA A 388 11.52 -8.25 -27.91
CA ALA A 388 11.72 -6.83 -27.63
C ALA A 388 13.16 -6.54 -27.15
N ILE A 389 13.72 -7.39 -26.28
CA ILE A 389 15.09 -7.25 -25.77
C ILE A 389 16.12 -7.41 -26.90
N GLU A 390 15.99 -8.43 -27.75
CA GLU A 390 16.86 -8.61 -28.94
C GLU A 390 16.91 -7.34 -29.79
N LEU A 391 15.73 -6.78 -30.10
CA LEU A 391 15.60 -5.58 -30.92
C LEU A 391 16.09 -4.29 -30.24
N THR A 392 16.48 -4.31 -28.95
CA THR A 392 17.17 -3.16 -28.34
C THR A 392 18.61 -3.01 -28.82
N ASN A 393 19.26 -4.06 -29.34
CA ASN A 393 20.62 -3.99 -29.87
C ASN A 393 20.69 -3.64 -31.37
N LYS A 394 19.55 -3.62 -32.07
CA LYS A 394 19.45 -3.17 -33.46
C LYS A 394 19.27 -1.64 -33.52
N ASP A 395 19.96 -1.00 -34.47
CA ASP A 395 19.73 0.39 -34.85
C ASP A 395 18.71 0.48 -36.00
N TYR A 396 17.92 1.56 -36.01
CA TYR A 396 16.83 1.78 -36.94
C TYR A 396 16.86 3.21 -37.50
N SER A 397 16.60 3.33 -38.80
CA SER A 397 16.55 4.58 -39.56
C SER A 397 15.21 5.31 -39.48
N SER A 398 14.15 4.63 -39.02
CA SER A 398 12.80 5.17 -38.92
C SER A 398 12.02 4.53 -37.74
N TYR A 399 10.98 5.22 -37.28
CA TYR A 399 10.02 4.66 -36.32
C TYR A 399 9.16 3.57 -36.98
N THR A 400 8.88 3.74 -38.28
CA THR A 400 8.17 2.78 -39.12
C THR A 400 8.85 1.41 -39.13
N ASP A 401 10.14 1.33 -39.44
CA ASP A 401 10.93 0.08 -39.47
C ASP A 401 10.95 -0.61 -38.10
N LEU A 402 11.08 0.19 -37.03
CA LEU A 402 11.11 -0.29 -35.66
C LEU A 402 9.77 -0.90 -35.23
N VAL A 403 8.65 -0.23 -35.50
CA VAL A 403 7.31 -0.75 -35.20
C VAL A 403 7.00 -1.96 -36.08
N LYS A 404 7.43 -1.96 -37.35
CA LYS A 404 7.31 -3.11 -38.24
C LYS A 404 8.02 -4.35 -37.68
N ASP A 405 9.26 -4.25 -37.23
CA ASP A 405 10.01 -5.38 -36.66
C ASP A 405 9.50 -5.81 -35.26
N LEU A 406 9.04 -4.87 -34.42
CA LEU A 406 8.46 -5.14 -33.10
C LEU A 406 7.12 -5.87 -33.17
N THR A 407 6.21 -5.37 -34.00
CA THR A 407 4.80 -5.86 -34.03
C THR A 407 4.59 -7.11 -34.89
N ARG A 408 5.65 -7.61 -35.54
CA ARG A 408 5.63 -8.74 -36.48
C ARG A 408 4.87 -9.97 -35.99
N ASP A 409 5.09 -10.34 -34.74
CA ASP A 409 4.54 -11.56 -34.14
C ASP A 409 3.27 -11.29 -33.30
N CYS A 410 2.79 -10.03 -33.26
CA CYS A 410 1.62 -9.60 -32.47
C CYS A 410 0.32 -9.77 -33.25
N GLN A 411 -0.70 -10.36 -32.61
CA GLN A 411 -2.05 -10.52 -33.17
C GLN A 411 -3.06 -9.53 -32.55
N THR A 412 -2.77 -9.01 -31.36
CA THR A 412 -3.67 -8.18 -30.56
C THR A 412 -3.07 -6.82 -30.19
N GLU A 413 -3.92 -5.85 -29.84
CA GLU A 413 -3.49 -4.57 -29.28
C GLU A 413 -2.69 -4.74 -27.97
N LEU A 414 -3.06 -5.73 -27.13
CA LEU A 414 -2.36 -6.04 -25.88
C LEU A 414 -0.91 -6.47 -26.12
N GLU A 415 -0.67 -7.33 -27.11
CA GLU A 415 0.67 -7.78 -27.50
C GLU A 415 1.50 -6.65 -28.12
N LYS A 416 0.89 -5.85 -29.01
CA LYS A 416 1.52 -4.63 -29.55
C LYS A 416 1.95 -3.67 -28.43
N VAL A 417 1.06 -3.40 -27.46
CA VAL A 417 1.35 -2.58 -26.29
C VAL A 417 2.48 -3.17 -25.44
N ARG A 418 2.48 -4.49 -25.22
CA ARG A 418 3.53 -5.18 -24.45
C ARG A 418 4.90 -5.09 -25.10
N VAL A 419 5.03 -5.46 -26.37
CA VAL A 419 6.33 -5.50 -27.06
C VAL A 419 6.94 -4.10 -27.18
N ILE A 420 6.11 -3.07 -27.42
CA ILE A 420 6.51 -1.66 -27.44
C ILE A 420 6.94 -1.20 -26.05
N PHE A 421 6.15 -1.46 -25.01
CA PHE A 421 6.49 -1.13 -23.62
C PHE A 421 7.81 -1.76 -23.20
N ARG A 422 7.98 -3.06 -23.46
CA ARG A 422 9.19 -3.82 -23.10
C ARG A 422 10.42 -3.25 -23.80
N TRP A 423 10.34 -2.94 -25.09
CA TRP A 423 11.46 -2.34 -25.84
C TRP A 423 11.83 -0.96 -25.29
N VAL A 424 10.84 -0.10 -25.00
CA VAL A 424 11.04 1.24 -24.45
C VAL A 424 11.76 1.22 -23.10
N ILE A 425 11.42 0.28 -22.20
CA ILE A 425 12.04 0.18 -20.87
C ILE A 425 13.34 -0.65 -20.86
N ALA A 426 13.58 -1.49 -21.87
CA ALA A 426 14.81 -2.27 -22.01
C ALA A 426 15.94 -1.50 -22.71
N LYS A 427 15.62 -0.51 -23.56
CA LYS A 427 16.63 0.35 -24.19
C LYS A 427 17.28 1.25 -23.14
N ASP A 428 18.56 1.00 -22.83
CA ASP A 428 19.31 1.83 -21.87
C ASP A 428 19.60 3.21 -22.46
N LEU A 429 18.76 4.17 -22.09
CA LEU A 429 18.85 5.57 -22.49
C LEU A 429 19.66 6.41 -21.48
N GLY A 430 20.23 5.78 -20.45
CA GLY A 430 20.88 6.45 -19.32
C GLY A 430 22.40 6.59 -19.37
N LYS A 431 23.10 5.95 -20.32
CA LYS A 431 24.58 5.87 -20.34
C LYS A 431 25.33 7.10 -20.86
N HIS A 432 24.66 8.18 -21.26
CA HIS A 432 25.29 9.38 -21.82
C HIS A 432 25.46 10.55 -20.83
N ASN A 433 25.94 10.25 -19.61
CA ASN A 433 26.45 11.26 -18.66
C ASN A 433 27.98 11.41 -18.77
N VAL A 434 28.50 11.53 -20.00
CA VAL A 434 29.92 11.80 -20.28
C VAL A 434 30.02 12.94 -21.30
N LYS A 435 30.97 13.87 -21.09
CA LYS A 435 31.21 15.04 -21.94
C LYS A 435 31.94 14.67 -23.24
N GLU A 436 31.29 13.96 -24.16
CA GLU A 436 31.80 13.83 -25.52
C GLU A 436 31.23 14.89 -26.46
N ILE A 437 32.12 15.57 -27.19
CA ILE A 437 31.76 16.49 -28.27
C ILE A 437 31.30 15.64 -29.45
N VAL A 438 29.97 15.57 -29.65
CA VAL A 438 29.35 14.75 -30.69
C VAL A 438 29.86 15.18 -32.08
N ARG A 439 30.64 14.30 -32.73
CA ARG A 439 31.00 14.46 -34.14
C ARG A 439 29.73 14.25 -35.00
N PRO A 440 29.44 15.09 -36.01
CA PRO A 440 28.06 15.18 -36.53
C PRO A 440 27.51 13.98 -37.30
N ASN A 441 28.36 13.05 -37.74
CA ASN A 441 28.04 12.08 -38.81
C ASN A 441 27.93 10.61 -38.36
N SER A 442 27.49 10.34 -37.12
CA SER A 442 27.14 8.97 -36.68
C SER A 442 25.63 8.76 -36.68
N THR A 443 25.18 7.56 -37.10
CA THR A 443 23.79 7.22 -37.48
C THR A 443 22.74 7.18 -36.34
N ALA A 444 23.03 7.79 -35.20
CA ALA A 444 22.22 7.80 -33.98
C ALA A 444 20.97 8.71 -34.03
N SER A 445 20.33 8.87 -35.20
CA SER A 445 19.29 9.88 -35.44
C SER A 445 17.98 9.61 -34.70
N LEU A 446 17.45 8.39 -34.76
CA LEU A 446 16.08 8.07 -34.30
C LEU A 446 15.86 8.36 -32.81
N LEU A 447 16.85 8.05 -31.97
CA LEU A 447 16.82 8.26 -30.52
C LEU A 447 17.57 9.53 -30.08
N ARG A 448 17.88 10.46 -31.01
CA ARG A 448 18.58 11.72 -30.72
C ARG A 448 17.88 12.53 -29.63
N GLY A 449 16.56 12.62 -29.66
CA GLY A 449 15.75 13.31 -28.65
C GLY A 449 15.96 12.74 -27.24
N VAL A 450 15.83 11.42 -27.10
CA VAL A 450 15.91 10.76 -25.79
C VAL A 450 17.35 10.67 -25.27
N ARG A 451 18.33 10.37 -26.13
CA ARG A 451 19.77 10.36 -25.75
C ARG A 451 20.29 11.75 -25.34
N THR A 452 19.65 12.84 -25.80
CA THR A 452 19.97 14.22 -25.38
C THR A 452 19.08 14.74 -24.25
N GLY A 453 18.23 13.89 -23.65
CA GLY A 453 17.32 14.26 -22.56
C GLY A 453 16.17 15.20 -22.97
N LYS A 454 15.99 15.46 -24.27
CA LYS A 454 14.92 16.32 -24.82
C LYS A 454 13.57 15.61 -24.96
N GLU A 455 13.59 14.28 -25.01
CA GLU A 455 12.40 13.44 -25.12
C GLU A 455 12.37 12.40 -23.99
N THR A 456 11.18 12.14 -23.44
CA THR A 456 10.95 11.20 -22.33
C THR A 456 10.51 9.82 -22.82
N TYR A 457 10.68 8.79 -21.97
CA TYR A 457 10.15 7.44 -22.22
C TYR A 457 8.65 7.45 -22.60
N HIS A 458 7.86 8.34 -22.01
CA HIS A 458 6.42 8.49 -22.28
C HIS A 458 6.12 9.06 -23.68
N GLN A 459 6.95 9.98 -24.17
CA GLN A 459 6.82 10.53 -25.52
C GLN A 459 7.22 9.49 -26.57
N LEU A 460 8.34 8.77 -26.35
CA LEU A 460 8.76 7.66 -27.19
C LEU A 460 7.71 6.54 -27.23
N PHE A 461 7.13 6.18 -26.07
CA PHE A 461 6.03 5.21 -25.98
C PHE A 461 4.79 5.68 -26.74
N LYS A 462 4.38 6.96 -26.58
CA LYS A 462 3.26 7.54 -27.35
C LYS A 462 3.52 7.53 -28.86
N LYS A 463 4.73 7.89 -29.32
CA LYS A 463 5.13 7.77 -30.74
C LYS A 463 4.91 6.36 -31.25
N LEU A 464 5.54 5.36 -30.62
CA LEU A 464 5.50 3.97 -31.08
C LEU A 464 4.07 3.39 -31.07
N CYS A 465 3.24 3.74 -30.07
CA CYS A 465 1.82 3.36 -30.04
C CYS A 465 1.05 3.92 -31.24
N ASN A 466 1.20 5.22 -31.55
CA ASN A 466 0.49 5.84 -32.67
C ASN A 466 0.89 5.22 -34.02
N PHE A 467 2.16 4.86 -34.22
CA PHE A 467 2.64 4.12 -35.40
C PHE A 467 2.07 2.69 -35.46
N ALA A 468 1.78 2.05 -34.32
CA ALA A 468 1.17 0.71 -34.26
C ALA A 468 -0.36 0.69 -34.41
N GLY A 469 -0.99 1.88 -34.59
CA GLY A 469 -2.45 2.07 -34.69
C GLY A 469 -3.18 2.33 -33.37
N LEU A 470 -2.43 2.48 -32.26
CA LEU A 470 -2.94 2.52 -30.90
C LEU A 470 -3.03 3.97 -30.37
N HIS A 471 -4.18 4.36 -29.84
CA HIS A 471 -4.30 5.62 -29.11
C HIS A 471 -3.50 5.59 -27.80
N CYS A 472 -2.49 6.46 -27.67
CA CYS A 472 -1.77 6.68 -26.43
C CYS A 472 -1.77 8.17 -26.04
N GLU A 473 -1.88 8.45 -24.74
CA GLU A 473 -1.93 9.81 -24.19
C GLU A 473 -0.95 9.99 -23.04
N ILE A 474 -0.37 11.18 -22.93
CA ILE A 474 0.51 11.57 -21.83
C ILE A 474 -0.31 12.35 -20.81
N ILE A 475 -0.41 11.80 -19.61
CA ILE A 475 -1.15 12.40 -18.50
C ILE A 475 -0.17 13.23 -17.67
N LEU A 476 -0.54 14.46 -17.37
CA LEU A 476 0.20 15.36 -16.48
C LEU A 476 -0.49 15.41 -15.11
N GLY A 477 0.31 15.57 -14.05
CA GLY A 477 -0.21 15.62 -12.70
C GLY A 477 0.87 15.64 -11.62
N TYR A 478 0.51 15.17 -10.44
CA TYR A 478 1.38 15.02 -9.28
C TYR A 478 1.67 13.55 -8.97
N SER A 479 2.76 13.24 -8.26
CA SER A 479 3.02 11.88 -7.79
C SER A 479 3.79 11.81 -6.48
N LYS A 480 3.46 10.82 -5.64
CA LYS A 480 4.14 10.50 -4.37
C LYS A 480 5.46 9.75 -4.61
N GLY A 481 6.29 10.29 -5.50
CA GLY A 481 7.55 9.70 -5.95
C GLY A 481 8.72 9.99 -5.01
N ALA A 482 9.93 10.00 -5.58
CA ALA A 482 11.16 10.28 -4.84
C ALA A 482 11.08 11.60 -4.05
N GLY A 483 11.47 11.57 -2.79
CA GLY A 483 11.46 12.72 -1.89
C GLY A 483 10.12 13.03 -1.21
N TYR A 484 9.00 12.42 -1.62
CA TYR A 484 7.72 12.61 -0.93
C TYR A 484 7.67 11.78 0.36
N LYS A 485 7.31 12.42 1.48
CA LYS A 485 6.97 11.75 2.76
C LYS A 485 5.49 12.00 3.12
N PRO A 486 4.83 11.10 3.87
CA PRO A 486 3.45 11.29 4.31
C PRO A 486 3.26 12.62 5.06
N GLY A 487 2.14 13.30 4.83
CA GLY A 487 1.86 14.62 5.41
C GLY A 487 2.57 15.81 4.72
N MET A 488 3.47 15.58 3.75
CA MET A 488 3.99 16.67 2.92
C MET A 488 2.90 17.24 2.01
N ARG A 489 2.91 18.56 1.84
CA ARG A 489 2.07 19.26 0.84
C ARG A 489 2.64 19.04 -0.56
N MET A 490 1.76 19.14 -1.56
CA MET A 490 2.12 19.27 -2.97
C MET A 490 1.56 20.59 -3.48
N ASP A 491 2.43 21.57 -3.68
CA ASP A 491 2.10 22.91 -4.17
C ASP A 491 3.02 23.36 -5.31
N GLY A 492 2.46 24.20 -6.21
CA GLY A 492 3.16 24.75 -7.36
C GLY A 492 3.82 23.69 -8.26
N THR A 493 5.14 23.75 -8.38
CA THR A 493 5.95 22.83 -9.20
C THR A 493 6.48 21.61 -8.44
N SER A 494 6.23 21.50 -7.12
CA SER A 494 6.67 20.34 -6.34
C SER A 494 5.93 19.07 -6.76
N PHE A 495 6.64 17.93 -6.78
CA PHE A 495 6.09 16.60 -7.08
C PHE A 495 5.35 16.45 -8.43
N ARG A 496 5.53 17.40 -9.35
CA ARG A 496 5.00 17.37 -10.72
C ARG A 496 5.64 16.23 -11.51
N ASN A 497 4.81 15.46 -12.20
CA ASN A 497 5.21 14.26 -12.93
C ASN A 497 4.35 14.06 -14.19
N SER A 498 4.69 13.06 -14.99
CA SER A 498 3.89 12.61 -16.13
C SER A 498 3.94 11.09 -16.26
N TRP A 499 2.82 10.48 -16.66
CA TRP A 499 2.73 9.08 -17.05
C TRP A 499 1.94 8.95 -18.35
N THR A 500 1.54 7.74 -18.72
CA THR A 500 0.87 7.46 -19.98
C THR A 500 -0.41 6.65 -19.75
N ALA A 501 -1.39 6.81 -20.62
CA ALA A 501 -2.49 5.87 -20.77
C ALA A 501 -2.60 5.44 -22.24
N VAL A 502 -2.83 4.15 -22.48
CA VAL A 502 -3.00 3.58 -23.81
C VAL A 502 -4.35 2.90 -23.92
N SER A 503 -5.00 2.97 -25.07
CA SER A 503 -6.25 2.26 -25.30
C SER A 503 -5.99 0.83 -25.79
N ILE A 504 -6.72 -0.14 -25.25
CA ILE A 504 -6.74 -1.54 -25.65
C ILE A 504 -8.21 -1.98 -25.68
N ASP A 505 -8.70 -2.48 -26.80
CA ASP A 505 -10.13 -2.78 -27.03
C ASP A 505 -11.04 -1.57 -26.70
N GLY A 506 -10.55 -0.36 -26.98
CA GLY A 506 -11.23 0.91 -26.66
C GLY A 506 -11.35 1.22 -25.16
N ASN A 507 -10.63 0.52 -24.28
CA ASN A 507 -10.57 0.74 -22.84
C ASN A 507 -9.21 1.36 -22.47
N TRP A 508 -9.20 2.45 -21.69
CA TRP A 508 -7.95 3.13 -21.29
C TRP A 508 -7.22 2.39 -20.17
N ARG A 509 -5.90 2.21 -20.33
CA ARG A 509 -5.02 1.47 -19.40
C ARG A 509 -3.81 2.31 -19.02
N LEU A 510 -3.51 2.39 -17.72
CA LEU A 510 -2.42 3.22 -17.19
C LEU A 510 -1.07 2.52 -17.34
N VAL A 511 -0.07 3.24 -17.85
CA VAL A 511 1.28 2.74 -18.09
C VAL A 511 2.30 3.78 -17.64
N ASN A 512 3.23 3.41 -16.77
CA ASN A 512 4.32 4.31 -16.37
C ASN A 512 5.70 3.75 -16.76
N CYS A 513 6.10 4.00 -18.01
CA CYS A 513 7.40 3.59 -18.56
C CYS A 513 8.61 4.03 -17.71
N THR A 514 8.59 5.23 -17.13
CA THR A 514 9.74 5.76 -16.37
C THR A 514 9.91 5.04 -15.03
N TRP A 515 8.81 4.68 -14.35
CA TRP A 515 8.88 3.96 -13.06
C TRP A 515 9.00 2.44 -13.28
N ALA A 516 8.52 1.91 -14.42
CA ALA A 516 8.77 0.55 -14.87
C ALA A 516 10.27 0.27 -15.17
N ALA A 517 10.99 1.25 -15.73
CA ALA A 517 12.41 1.17 -16.09
C ALA A 517 13.35 1.25 -14.86
N ARG A 518 13.07 0.42 -13.85
CA ARG A 518 13.79 0.39 -12.58
C ARG A 518 15.19 -0.21 -12.75
N ARG A 519 16.15 0.42 -12.06
CA ARG A 519 17.52 -0.08 -11.91
C ARG A 519 17.65 -0.70 -10.52
N VAL A 520 18.25 -1.89 -10.44
CA VAL A 520 18.54 -2.57 -9.18
C VAL A 520 20.03 -2.83 -9.15
N THR A 521 20.75 -2.12 -8.28
CA THR A 521 22.12 -2.46 -7.92
C THR A 521 22.08 -3.72 -7.07
N GLY A 522 22.62 -4.82 -7.59
CA GLY A 522 22.95 -6.00 -6.81
C GLY A 522 24.44 -6.03 -6.49
N HIS A 523 24.84 -6.88 -5.56
CA HIS A 523 26.23 -7.22 -5.34
C HIS A 523 26.48 -8.63 -5.85
N LYS A 524 27.54 -8.78 -6.64
CA LYS A 524 28.06 -10.07 -7.06
C LYS A 524 29.57 -10.03 -6.90
N ASP A 525 30.12 -10.97 -6.14
CA ASP A 525 31.56 -11.06 -5.85
C ASP A 525 32.13 -9.72 -5.33
N ASP A 526 31.41 -9.12 -4.37
CA ASP A 526 31.57 -7.77 -3.78
C ASP A 526 31.55 -6.56 -4.75
N LEU A 527 31.40 -6.78 -6.05
CA LEU A 527 31.27 -5.72 -7.05
C LEU A 527 29.80 -5.28 -7.22
N PRO A 528 29.52 -3.96 -7.32
CA PRO A 528 28.17 -3.44 -7.57
C PRO A 528 27.79 -3.60 -9.04
N GLU A 529 26.95 -4.60 -9.34
CA GLU A 529 26.43 -4.89 -10.69
C GLU A 529 25.03 -4.28 -10.87
N ILE A 530 24.78 -3.60 -12.00
CA ILE A 530 23.51 -2.91 -12.26
C ILE A 530 22.58 -3.83 -13.07
N PHE A 531 21.64 -4.47 -12.38
CA PHE A 531 20.61 -5.29 -12.98
C PHE A 531 19.38 -4.45 -13.38
N TYR A 532 18.91 -4.62 -14.60
CA TYR A 532 17.74 -3.91 -15.14
C TYR A 532 16.47 -4.75 -14.90
N LYS A 533 16.08 -4.91 -13.62
CA LYS A 533 14.81 -5.55 -13.21
C LYS A 533 13.68 -4.54 -13.41
N TYR A 534 12.83 -4.79 -14.41
CA TYR A 534 11.65 -3.98 -14.70
C TYR A 534 10.52 -4.26 -13.70
N ASP A 535 9.71 -3.24 -13.41
CA ASP A 535 8.64 -3.32 -12.40
C ASP A 535 7.26 -3.41 -13.08
N GLU A 536 6.73 -4.63 -13.09
CA GLU A 536 5.50 -5.05 -13.77
C GLU A 536 4.24 -4.31 -13.26
N PHE A 537 4.26 -3.74 -12.04
CA PHE A 537 3.16 -2.94 -11.50
C PHE A 537 2.72 -1.82 -12.44
N TYR A 538 3.70 -1.16 -13.07
CA TYR A 538 3.50 0.01 -13.94
C TYR A 538 3.09 -0.33 -15.38
N PHE A 539 2.85 -1.61 -15.69
CA PHE A 539 2.24 -2.03 -16.95
C PHE A 539 0.75 -2.29 -16.74
N LEU A 540 -0.11 -1.54 -17.43
CA LEU A 540 -1.58 -1.67 -17.39
C LEU A 540 -2.15 -1.66 -15.96
N THR A 541 -1.63 -0.78 -15.11
CA THR A 541 -1.99 -0.69 -13.68
C THR A 541 -3.50 -0.46 -13.51
N ASP A 542 -4.15 -1.20 -12.61
CA ASP A 542 -5.55 -0.95 -12.29
C ASP A 542 -5.72 0.44 -11.62
N PRO A 543 -6.71 1.25 -12.02
CA PRO A 543 -6.84 2.64 -11.57
C PRO A 543 -6.92 2.82 -10.05
N GLU A 544 -7.58 1.89 -9.34
CA GLU A 544 -7.71 1.95 -7.88
C GLU A 544 -6.40 1.72 -7.12
N ASP A 545 -5.42 1.07 -7.75
CA ASP A 545 -4.07 0.88 -7.20
C ASP A 545 -3.14 2.03 -7.62
N HIS A 546 -3.29 2.52 -8.85
CA HIS A 546 -2.51 3.63 -9.41
C HIS A 546 -2.75 4.98 -8.67
N ILE A 547 -3.99 5.25 -8.25
CA ILE A 547 -4.37 6.50 -7.56
C ILE A 547 -3.67 6.70 -6.21
N TYR A 548 -3.12 5.65 -5.58
CA TYR A 548 -2.28 5.82 -4.38
C TYR A 548 -1.00 6.62 -4.64
N GLN A 549 -0.48 6.56 -5.87
CA GLN A 549 0.82 7.12 -6.25
C GLN A 549 0.71 8.34 -7.17
N HIS A 550 -0.28 8.41 -8.07
CA HIS A 550 -0.36 9.42 -9.13
C HIS A 550 -1.73 10.10 -9.16
N TYR A 551 -1.75 11.44 -9.23
CA TYR A 551 -2.98 12.25 -9.30
C TYR A 551 -2.95 13.17 -10.53
N PRO A 552 -3.83 12.99 -11.53
CA PRO A 552 -3.84 13.78 -12.76
C PRO A 552 -4.41 15.19 -12.55
N ASP A 553 -4.00 16.12 -13.40
CA ASP A 553 -4.57 17.48 -13.43
C ASP A 553 -6.05 17.47 -13.84
N ASP A 554 -6.40 16.63 -14.81
CA ASP A 554 -7.77 16.35 -15.23
C ASP A 554 -8.28 15.09 -14.52
N SER A 555 -9.29 15.29 -13.67
CA SER A 555 -9.96 14.25 -12.90
C SER A 555 -10.50 13.06 -13.71
N GLN A 556 -10.80 13.22 -15.01
CA GLN A 556 -11.27 12.12 -15.84
C GLN A 556 -10.20 11.03 -16.01
N TRP A 557 -8.91 11.41 -16.04
CA TRP A 557 -7.77 10.49 -16.15
C TRP A 557 -7.43 9.74 -14.86
N GLN A 558 -8.23 9.88 -13.81
CA GLN A 558 -8.17 8.96 -12.68
C GLN A 558 -8.76 7.58 -13.03
N LEU A 559 -9.61 7.49 -14.07
CA LEU A 559 -10.20 6.25 -14.58
C LEU A 559 -10.92 5.39 -13.52
N ILE A 560 -11.46 6.03 -12.47
CA ILE A 560 -12.33 5.41 -11.44
C ILE A 560 -13.73 6.02 -11.50
N ASP A 561 -14.76 5.24 -11.14
CA ASP A 561 -16.19 5.65 -11.23
C ASP A 561 -16.53 6.96 -10.50
N ILE A 562 -15.83 7.23 -9.40
CA ILE A 562 -15.99 8.42 -8.58
C ILE A 562 -14.58 9.00 -8.38
N PRO A 563 -14.18 10.01 -9.19
CA PRO A 563 -12.87 10.65 -9.04
C PRO A 563 -12.65 11.20 -7.62
N LEU A 564 -11.49 10.86 -7.08
CA LEU A 564 -11.02 11.23 -5.76
C LEU A 564 -10.63 12.71 -5.75
N PRO A 565 -11.02 13.51 -4.74
CA PRO A 565 -10.53 14.88 -4.56
C PRO A 565 -9.03 14.91 -4.22
N PHE A 566 -8.34 16.01 -4.57
CA PHE A 566 -6.91 16.18 -4.27
C PHE A 566 -6.59 16.13 -2.77
N SER A 567 -7.51 16.59 -1.91
CA SER A 567 -7.39 16.47 -0.45
C SER A 567 -7.30 15.00 0.00
N GLU A 568 -8.17 14.16 -0.56
CA GLU A 568 -8.22 12.74 -0.21
C GLU A 568 -7.04 11.97 -0.83
N PHE A 569 -6.58 12.36 -2.02
CA PHE A 569 -5.32 11.85 -2.57
C PHE A 569 -4.13 12.12 -1.65
N LEU A 570 -3.98 13.36 -1.15
CA LEU A 570 -2.93 13.70 -0.18
C LEU A 570 -3.10 12.93 1.14
N ASN A 571 -4.35 12.59 1.51
CA ASN A 571 -4.67 11.78 2.68
C ASN A 571 -4.57 10.25 2.45
N LEU A 572 -4.34 9.75 1.23
CA LEU A 572 -4.01 8.32 1.04
C LEU A 572 -2.57 8.04 1.55
N PRO A 573 -2.32 6.89 2.20
CA PRO A 573 -0.96 6.45 2.57
C PRO A 573 0.03 6.50 1.40
N VAL A 574 1.33 6.63 1.71
CA VAL A 574 2.37 6.55 0.68
C VAL A 574 2.64 5.08 0.39
N VAL A 575 2.15 4.58 -0.74
CA VAL A 575 2.26 3.17 -1.16
C VAL A 575 3.11 3.06 -2.41
N LYS A 576 3.99 2.07 -2.49
CA LYS A 576 4.92 1.82 -3.61
C LYS A 576 4.61 0.49 -4.29
N SER A 577 5.13 0.28 -5.50
CA SER A 577 4.92 -0.96 -6.29
C SER A 577 5.15 -2.28 -5.53
N PRO A 578 6.12 -2.43 -4.59
CA PRO A 578 6.27 -3.67 -3.81
C PRO A 578 5.01 -4.10 -3.07
N PHE A 579 4.23 -3.14 -2.53
CA PHE A 579 2.97 -3.44 -1.83
C PHE A 579 2.01 -4.24 -2.73
N PHE A 580 1.83 -3.77 -3.97
CA PHE A 580 0.95 -4.39 -4.94
C PHE A 580 1.56 -5.64 -5.59
N ASN A 581 2.88 -5.66 -5.84
CA ASN A 581 3.60 -6.80 -6.40
C ASN A 581 3.60 -8.01 -5.46
N TYR A 582 3.69 -7.79 -4.15
CA TYR A 582 3.51 -8.84 -3.14
C TYR A 582 2.04 -9.04 -2.74
N GLY A 583 1.09 -8.41 -3.45
CA GLY A 583 -0.36 -8.57 -3.30
C GLY A 583 -0.92 -8.16 -1.94
N LEU A 584 -0.23 -7.27 -1.22
CA LEU A 584 -0.71 -6.71 0.03
C LEU A 584 -1.95 -5.85 -0.19
N ARG A 585 -2.84 -5.84 0.81
CA ARG A 585 -3.99 -4.95 0.89
C ARG A 585 -4.09 -4.38 2.29
N PHE A 586 -4.61 -3.17 2.45
CA PHE A 586 -4.94 -2.67 3.79
C PHE A 586 -6.18 -3.37 4.32
N TYR A 587 -6.17 -3.75 5.60
CA TYR A 587 -7.35 -4.29 6.28
C TYR A 587 -8.46 -3.23 6.44
N SER A 588 -8.09 -1.96 6.56
CA SER A 588 -9.01 -0.85 6.77
C SER A 588 -8.55 0.44 6.08
N ASN A 589 -9.41 1.46 6.13
CA ASN A 589 -9.22 2.75 5.47
C ASN A 589 -8.24 3.65 6.25
N TYR A 590 -6.95 3.34 6.18
CA TYR A 590 -5.90 4.19 6.78
C TYR A 590 -5.70 5.49 6.01
N GLY A 591 -5.51 6.59 6.74
CA GLY A 591 -5.03 7.86 6.19
C GLY A 591 -3.50 7.96 6.17
N ALA A 592 -2.97 8.97 5.48
CA ALA A 592 -1.53 9.28 5.41
C ALA A 592 -0.96 9.68 6.78
N THR A 593 -1.81 10.28 7.62
CA THR A 593 -1.51 10.64 9.01
C THR A 593 -2.44 9.89 9.95
N LEU A 594 -1.88 9.06 10.82
CA LEU A 594 -2.58 8.41 11.92
C LEU A 594 -2.40 9.25 13.19
N THR A 595 -3.39 9.28 14.10
CA THR A 595 -3.30 10.06 15.35
C THR A 595 -3.62 9.17 16.55
N THR A 596 -2.89 9.36 17.66
CA THR A 596 -3.08 8.63 18.92
C THR A 596 -2.86 9.53 20.13
N ASP A 597 -3.67 9.33 21.16
CA ASP A 597 -3.58 9.91 22.51
C ASP A 597 -3.07 8.90 23.56
N SER A 598 -3.19 7.60 23.28
CA SER A 598 -2.60 6.54 24.11
C SER A 598 -1.09 6.39 23.93
N GLY A 599 -0.56 6.79 22.77
CA GLY A 599 0.78 6.45 22.29
C GLY A 599 0.83 5.17 21.44
N MET A 600 -0.23 4.36 21.44
CA MET A 600 -0.32 3.13 20.64
C MET A 600 -1.08 3.33 19.32
N VAL A 601 -0.63 2.65 18.26
CA VAL A 601 -1.25 2.60 16.92
C VAL A 601 -1.12 1.20 16.36
N GLU A 602 -2.15 0.69 15.67
CA GLU A 602 -2.09 -0.60 14.99
C GLU A 602 -2.39 -0.49 13.49
N ILE A 603 -1.48 -1.02 12.66
CA ILE A 603 -1.59 -1.07 11.20
C ILE A 603 -1.65 -2.53 10.76
N ARG A 604 -2.69 -2.89 10.02
CA ARG A 604 -2.98 -4.26 9.58
C ARG A 604 -2.95 -4.37 8.06
N LEU A 605 -2.11 -5.26 7.55
CA LEU A 605 -2.02 -5.60 6.13
C LEU A 605 -2.56 -7.01 5.92
N ILE A 606 -3.45 -7.19 4.96
CA ILE A 606 -3.87 -8.51 4.47
C ILE A 606 -2.79 -9.02 3.51
N SER A 607 -2.36 -10.27 3.70
CA SER A 607 -1.45 -11.01 2.84
C SER A 607 -1.99 -12.41 2.56
N TYR A 608 -1.85 -12.90 1.33
CA TYR A 608 -2.30 -14.25 0.94
C TYR A 608 -1.26 -15.35 1.22
N LYS A 609 -0.04 -14.98 1.65
CA LYS A 609 1.02 -15.89 2.11
C LYS A 609 1.87 -15.23 3.21
N ILE A 610 2.69 -16.01 3.91
CA ILE A 610 3.68 -15.46 4.83
C ILE A 610 4.81 -14.82 3.99
N LEU A 611 4.96 -13.51 4.13
CA LEU A 611 5.98 -12.67 3.46
C LEU A 611 7.07 -12.27 4.45
N GLY A 612 8.23 -11.85 3.92
CA GLY A 612 9.21 -11.13 4.72
C GLY A 612 8.70 -9.74 5.03
N PHE A 613 8.96 -9.25 6.25
CA PHE A 613 8.62 -7.90 6.66
C PHE A 613 9.72 -7.28 7.51
N GLY A 614 9.91 -5.98 7.32
CA GLY A 614 10.77 -5.14 8.14
C GLY A 614 10.12 -3.78 8.32
N HIS A 615 10.63 -2.97 9.24
CA HIS A 615 10.06 -1.67 9.53
C HIS A 615 11.14 -0.65 9.90
N VAL A 616 10.82 0.63 9.71
CA VAL A 616 11.62 1.76 10.18
C VAL A 616 10.68 2.74 10.88
N LEU A 617 11.04 3.12 12.11
CA LEU A 617 10.33 4.13 12.91
C LEU A 617 11.29 5.30 13.19
N GLU A 618 11.08 6.44 12.54
CA GLU A 618 11.86 7.66 12.74
C GLU A 618 11.04 8.68 13.54
N SER A 619 11.69 9.45 14.42
CA SER A 619 11.13 10.71 14.89
C SER A 619 11.18 11.77 13.77
N TYR A 620 10.16 12.61 13.67
CA TYR A 620 10.19 13.80 12.82
C TYR A 620 11.22 14.82 13.35
N ASP A 621 11.31 14.96 14.67
CA ASP A 621 12.34 15.75 15.34
C ASP A 621 13.65 14.96 15.38
N LYS A 622 14.68 15.46 14.68
CA LYS A 622 16.00 14.83 14.57
C LYS A 622 16.89 14.99 15.80
N SER A 623 16.45 15.71 16.84
CA SER A 623 17.14 15.73 18.15
C SER A 623 16.83 14.49 18.99
N VAL A 624 15.85 13.67 18.57
CA VAL A 624 15.54 12.38 19.18
C VAL A 624 16.57 11.34 18.78
N ASP A 625 17.25 10.75 19.77
CA ASP A 625 18.07 9.55 19.57
C ASP A 625 17.19 8.40 19.06
N THR A 626 17.52 7.87 17.89
CA THR A 626 16.86 6.72 17.24
C THR A 626 16.82 5.50 18.15
N ARG A 627 17.81 5.31 19.03
CA ARG A 627 17.83 4.19 20.00
C ARG A 627 16.63 4.19 20.94
N SER A 628 16.05 5.36 21.23
CA SER A 628 14.82 5.45 22.04
C SER A 628 13.59 4.84 21.35
N LEU A 629 13.69 4.55 20.04
CA LEU A 629 12.65 3.97 19.18
C LEU A 629 12.91 2.48 18.84
N GLU A 630 14.01 1.91 19.29
CA GLU A 630 14.27 0.46 19.20
C GLU A 630 13.27 -0.31 20.08
N GLY A 631 12.83 -1.49 19.61
CA GLY A 631 11.81 -2.31 20.29
C GLY A 631 10.42 -1.67 20.41
N ARG A 632 10.11 -0.57 19.68
CA ARG A 632 8.80 0.13 19.76
C ARG A 632 7.73 -0.38 18.79
N VAL A 633 8.02 -1.42 18.03
CA VAL A 633 7.11 -2.00 17.03
C VAL A 633 7.08 -3.51 17.20
N LEU A 634 5.89 -4.05 17.41
CA LEU A 634 5.61 -5.48 17.49
C LEU A 634 4.96 -5.94 16.18
N LEU A 635 5.60 -6.88 15.47
CA LEU A 635 5.03 -7.52 14.28
C LEU A 635 4.44 -8.90 14.65
N ARG A 636 3.17 -9.10 14.29
CA ARG A 636 2.40 -10.32 14.54
C ARG A 636 1.78 -10.83 13.24
N HIS A 637 1.91 -12.12 12.97
CA HIS A 637 1.18 -12.80 11.89
C HIS A 637 -0.02 -13.55 12.48
N VAL A 638 -1.23 -13.17 12.06
CA VAL A 638 -2.50 -13.74 12.52
C VAL A 638 -3.32 -14.16 11.31
N LYS A 639 -3.35 -15.47 11.01
CA LYS A 639 -3.96 -16.00 9.78
C LYS A 639 -3.39 -15.29 8.54
N ASN A 640 -4.21 -14.51 7.83
CA ASN A 640 -3.86 -13.76 6.63
C ASN A 640 -3.56 -12.28 6.91
N GLU A 641 -3.38 -11.88 8.18
CA GLU A 641 -3.05 -10.51 8.59
C GLU A 641 -1.60 -10.42 9.09
N ALA A 642 -0.83 -9.48 8.56
CA ALA A 642 0.40 -8.98 9.16
C ALA A 642 0.08 -7.68 9.93
N ILE A 643 0.27 -7.71 11.23
CA ILE A 643 -0.17 -6.69 12.17
C ILE A 643 1.04 -6.02 12.81
N PHE A 644 1.17 -4.71 12.62
CA PHE A 644 2.20 -3.86 13.22
C PHE A 644 1.57 -3.06 14.37
N THR A 645 1.84 -3.44 15.61
CA THR A 645 1.44 -2.70 16.81
C THR A 645 2.62 -1.79 17.22
N ILE A 646 2.48 -0.47 17.02
CA ILE A 646 3.47 0.55 17.35
C ILE A 646 3.13 1.17 18.73
N ASN A 647 4.14 1.36 19.58
CA ASN A 647 3.99 1.94 20.92
C ASN A 647 5.02 3.07 21.13
N LEU A 648 4.56 4.32 21.09
CA LEU A 648 5.40 5.52 21.03
C LEU A 648 5.75 6.05 22.43
N PRO A 649 7.04 6.23 22.77
CA PRO A 649 7.46 6.54 24.14
C PRO A 649 7.22 7.99 24.58
N ARG A 650 6.81 8.88 23.66
CA ARG A 650 6.48 10.29 23.95
C ARG A 650 5.57 10.91 22.89
N LYS A 651 4.99 12.05 23.25
CA LYS A 651 4.25 12.95 22.34
C LYS A 651 5.17 13.43 21.21
N GLY A 652 4.65 13.57 19.99
CA GLY A 652 5.42 14.01 18.83
C GLY A 652 4.92 13.47 17.48
N LEU A 653 5.59 13.86 16.40
CA LEU A 653 5.39 13.34 15.05
C LEU A 653 6.44 12.27 14.73
N TYR A 654 6.02 11.18 14.09
CA TYR A 654 6.88 10.05 13.73
C TYR A 654 6.62 9.57 12.31
N TYR A 655 7.66 9.20 11.56
CA TYR A 655 7.50 8.46 10.31
C TYR A 655 7.60 6.96 10.59
N PHE A 656 6.58 6.21 10.16
CA PHE A 656 6.60 4.75 10.19
C PHE A 656 6.57 4.21 8.76
N SER A 657 7.51 3.34 8.41
CA SER A 657 7.63 2.75 7.08
C SER A 657 7.74 1.23 7.15
N ILE A 658 6.91 0.55 6.38
CA ILE A 658 6.87 -0.91 6.23
C ILE A 658 7.65 -1.29 4.97
N TYR A 659 8.52 -2.29 5.12
CA TYR A 659 9.30 -2.93 4.07
C TYR A 659 8.88 -4.40 4.00
N THR A 660 8.98 -5.03 2.82
CA THR A 660 8.54 -6.42 2.63
C THR A 660 9.33 -7.12 1.53
N GLY A 661 9.40 -8.45 1.59
CA GLY A 661 10.10 -9.29 0.64
C GLY A 661 9.31 -10.56 0.31
N ASP A 662 9.69 -11.19 -0.79
CA ASP A 662 9.08 -12.40 -1.36
C ASP A 662 8.95 -13.59 -0.40
N TYR A 663 9.90 -13.73 0.54
CA TYR A 663 10.00 -14.83 1.49
C TYR A 663 10.25 -14.33 2.93
N TRP A 664 9.86 -15.12 3.94
CA TRP A 664 9.83 -14.68 5.34
C TRP A 664 11.19 -14.33 5.96
N HIS A 665 12.30 -14.85 5.41
CA HIS A 665 13.67 -14.48 5.77
C HIS A 665 14.39 -13.65 4.68
N SER A 666 13.66 -13.01 3.76
CA SER A 666 14.27 -12.31 2.61
C SER A 666 15.10 -11.09 3.04
N ASP A 667 16.42 -11.16 2.85
CA ASP A 667 17.37 -10.09 3.21
C ASP A 667 17.15 -8.79 2.39
N CYS A 668 16.55 -8.91 1.21
CA CYS A 668 16.33 -7.82 0.26
C CYS A 668 14.93 -7.20 0.37
N LEU A 669 14.60 -6.65 1.55
CA LEU A 669 13.30 -6.03 1.81
C LEU A 669 13.10 -4.70 1.06
N GLU A 670 11.95 -4.57 0.39
CA GLU A 670 11.58 -3.40 -0.39
C GLU A 670 10.54 -2.53 0.34
N SER A 671 10.72 -1.20 0.31
CA SER A 671 9.77 -0.26 0.93
C SER A 671 8.39 -0.34 0.25
N ALA A 672 7.37 -0.70 1.01
CA ALA A 672 6.01 -0.95 0.51
C ALA A 672 5.01 0.15 0.87
N ALA A 673 4.97 0.56 2.15
CA ALA A 673 4.03 1.58 2.65
C ALA A 673 4.67 2.49 3.70
N SER A 674 4.28 3.77 3.75
CA SER A 674 4.74 4.73 4.77
C SER A 674 3.59 5.61 5.27
N PHE A 675 3.66 5.94 6.57
CA PHE A 675 2.70 6.74 7.34
C PHE A 675 3.42 7.83 8.15
N LEU A 676 2.69 8.91 8.45
CA LEU A 676 3.01 9.83 9.54
C LEU A 676 2.14 9.43 10.74
N ILE A 677 2.70 9.39 11.95
CA ILE A 677 1.96 9.15 13.19
C ILE A 677 2.09 10.38 14.08
N ASN A 678 0.95 10.88 14.54
CA ASN A 678 0.81 12.04 15.40
C ASN A 678 0.41 11.59 16.81
N CYS A 679 1.39 11.55 17.71
CA CYS A 679 1.21 11.20 19.11
C CYS A 679 0.90 12.48 19.90
N THR A 680 -0.39 12.74 20.16
CA THR A 680 -0.85 13.95 20.87
C THR A 680 -0.74 13.81 22.38
N ASP A 681 -0.83 12.59 22.91
CA ASP A 681 -0.57 12.25 24.30
C ASP A 681 0.00 10.82 24.42
N VAL A 682 0.43 10.42 25.62
CA VAL A 682 0.81 9.03 25.96
C VAL A 682 0.19 8.71 27.32
N ILE A 683 -0.56 7.62 27.41
CA ILE A 683 -1.30 7.26 28.63
C ILE A 683 -0.44 6.36 29.52
N GLY A 684 -0.09 6.86 30.71
CA GLY A 684 0.69 6.14 31.71
C GLY A 684 2.21 6.24 31.50
N ALA A 685 2.95 5.30 32.08
CA ALA A 685 4.38 5.17 31.82
C ALA A 685 4.61 4.49 30.45
N PRO A 686 5.62 4.89 29.67
CA PRO A 686 5.98 4.19 28.44
C PRO A 686 6.26 2.72 28.73
N SER A 687 5.62 1.81 27.98
CA SER A 687 5.85 0.38 28.13
C SER A 687 7.33 0.03 27.85
N PRO A 688 7.87 -1.06 28.43
CA PRO A 688 9.19 -1.55 28.04
C PRO A 688 9.24 -1.91 26.54
N PRO A 689 10.42 -1.79 25.89
CA PRO A 689 10.61 -2.23 24.51
C PRO A 689 10.30 -3.72 24.35
N TYR A 690 9.66 -4.10 23.24
CA TYR A 690 9.40 -5.51 22.92
C TYR A 690 10.72 -6.27 22.70
N PRO A 691 10.76 -7.59 22.99
CA PRO A 691 11.98 -8.39 22.75
C PRO A 691 12.38 -8.37 21.27
N PRO A 692 13.69 -8.43 20.94
CA PRO A 692 14.23 -8.23 19.58
C PRO A 692 14.03 -9.45 18.65
N VAL A 693 12.78 -9.89 18.52
CA VAL A 693 12.36 -11.00 17.64
C VAL A 693 11.76 -10.40 16.35
N PRO A 694 12.14 -10.85 15.13
CA PRO A 694 11.66 -10.26 13.88
C PRO A 694 10.14 -10.23 13.71
N PHE A 695 9.46 -11.30 14.13
CA PHE A 695 8.01 -11.40 14.18
C PHE A 695 7.56 -12.54 15.12
N TYR A 696 6.30 -12.44 15.56
CA TYR A 696 5.59 -13.51 16.26
C TYR A 696 4.45 -14.05 15.40
N GLY A 697 4.03 -15.29 15.62
CA GLY A 697 3.09 -16.01 14.75
C GLY A 697 3.73 -17.22 14.04
N PRO A 698 3.09 -17.75 12.98
CA PRO A 698 3.54 -18.94 12.27
C PRO A 698 4.68 -18.65 11.29
N THR A 699 5.50 -19.66 11.02
CA THR A 699 6.39 -19.75 9.85
C THR A 699 5.77 -20.70 8.80
N PRO A 700 6.22 -20.69 7.53
CA PRO A 700 5.75 -21.64 6.51
C PRO A 700 5.98 -23.12 6.85
N MET A 701 6.83 -23.42 7.84
CA MET A 701 7.02 -24.79 8.31
C MET A 701 5.76 -25.36 9.00
N MET A 702 4.86 -24.49 9.49
CA MET A 702 3.55 -24.89 10.02
C MET A 702 2.72 -25.64 8.97
N ASP A 703 2.58 -25.07 7.77
CA ASP A 703 1.82 -25.67 6.67
C ASP A 703 2.50 -26.96 6.18
N THR A 704 3.84 -26.94 6.06
CA THR A 704 4.65 -28.09 5.61
C THR A 704 4.50 -29.31 6.53
N LEU A 705 4.55 -29.09 7.84
CA LEU A 705 4.41 -30.13 8.87
C LEU A 705 2.95 -30.41 9.27
N GLN A 706 1.99 -29.66 8.73
CA GLN A 706 0.55 -29.77 9.00
C GLN A 706 0.22 -29.66 10.50
N ILE A 707 0.80 -28.64 11.13
CA ILE A 707 0.57 -28.22 12.51
C ILE A 707 -0.45 -27.06 12.48
N GLU A 708 -1.33 -26.97 13.47
CA GLU A 708 -2.29 -25.87 13.61
C GLU A 708 -2.33 -25.38 15.06
N THR A 709 -2.59 -24.08 15.31
CA THR A 709 -2.88 -23.59 16.68
C THR A 709 -4.36 -23.80 16.99
N SER A 710 -4.66 -24.39 18.16
CA SER A 710 -6.05 -24.80 18.49
C SER A 710 -6.79 -23.83 19.42
N ASN A 711 -6.10 -23.25 20.42
CA ASN A 711 -6.73 -22.41 21.45
C ASN A 711 -6.18 -20.98 21.52
N GLN A 712 -5.05 -20.69 20.86
CA GLN A 712 -4.43 -19.35 20.83
C GLN A 712 -4.09 -18.98 19.38
N LEU A 713 -4.98 -18.23 18.73
CA LEU A 713 -4.87 -17.83 17.31
C LEU A 713 -4.03 -16.56 17.10
N ASP A 714 -4.01 -15.67 18.08
CA ASP A 714 -3.13 -14.52 18.11
C ASP A 714 -1.82 -14.92 18.81
N PRO A 715 -0.64 -14.61 18.26
CA PRO A 715 0.62 -14.92 18.93
C PRO A 715 0.90 -14.02 20.15
N LEU A 716 0.10 -12.98 20.39
CA LEU A 716 0.18 -12.16 21.61
C LEU A 716 -0.77 -12.70 22.68
N ILE A 717 -0.21 -13.19 23.78
CA ILE A 717 -0.94 -13.67 24.95
C ILE A 717 -0.67 -12.74 26.15
N VAL A 718 -1.68 -12.47 26.97
CA VAL A 718 -1.53 -11.74 28.24
C VAL A 718 -1.78 -12.70 29.41
N SER A 719 -0.90 -12.70 30.40
CA SER A 719 -0.93 -13.58 31.56
C SER A 719 -1.06 -12.81 32.87
N ASN A 720 -2.01 -13.21 33.70
CA ASN A 720 -2.38 -12.55 34.96
C ASN A 720 -2.26 -13.54 36.14
N GLY A 721 -1.06 -14.04 36.42
CA GLY A 721 -0.78 -14.93 37.55
C GLY A 721 -1.22 -16.40 37.42
N GLU A 722 -2.02 -16.75 36.42
CA GLU A 722 -2.46 -18.13 36.16
C GLU A 722 -1.42 -18.95 35.36
N SER A 723 -1.63 -20.27 35.24
CA SER A 723 -0.85 -21.14 34.35
C SER A 723 -1.55 -21.24 33.00
N LEU A 724 -0.82 -21.09 31.89
CA LEU A 724 -1.41 -21.05 30.55
C LEU A 724 -1.26 -22.40 29.85
N ASP A 725 -2.33 -22.93 29.26
CA ASP A 725 -2.24 -24.04 28.32
C ASP A 725 -2.11 -23.49 26.88
N ILE A 726 -1.03 -23.83 26.18
CA ILE A 726 -0.85 -23.58 24.74
C ILE A 726 -0.99 -24.93 24.02
N THR A 727 -1.99 -25.07 23.14
CA THR A 727 -2.25 -26.35 22.45
C THR A 727 -2.16 -26.22 20.93
N PHE A 728 -1.34 -27.08 20.35
CA PHE A 728 -1.22 -27.30 18.92
C PHE A 728 -1.95 -28.59 18.52
N LYS A 729 -2.62 -28.57 17.36
CA LYS A 729 -3.14 -29.75 16.67
C LYS A 729 -2.08 -30.21 15.64
N LEU A 730 -2.01 -31.51 15.42
CA LEU A 730 -1.03 -32.18 14.57
C LEU A 730 -1.77 -33.09 13.58
N SER A 731 -1.37 -33.09 12.30
CA SER A 731 -1.96 -33.97 11.27
C SER A 731 -0.99 -35.04 10.75
N LYS A 732 0.25 -35.04 11.27
CA LYS A 732 1.35 -35.97 10.99
C LYS A 732 2.07 -36.28 12.31
N ASP A 733 2.72 -37.44 12.42
CA ASP A 733 3.68 -37.64 13.51
C ASP A 733 4.95 -36.85 13.20
N VAL A 734 5.30 -35.92 14.09
CA VAL A 734 6.41 -34.95 13.93
C VAL A 734 7.17 -34.81 15.23
N LYS A 735 8.50 -34.76 15.15
CA LYS A 735 9.37 -34.42 16.28
C LYS A 735 9.04 -32.97 16.68
N ILE A 736 8.86 -32.72 17.97
CA ILE A 736 8.67 -31.35 18.51
C ILE A 736 9.62 -31.09 19.66
N THR A 737 10.08 -29.85 19.78
CA THR A 737 10.64 -29.29 21.00
C THR A 737 10.19 -27.84 21.15
N HIS A 738 10.57 -27.19 22.23
CA HIS A 738 10.26 -25.79 22.51
C HIS A 738 11.48 -25.10 23.11
N THR A 739 11.48 -23.77 23.06
CA THR A 739 12.23 -22.94 24.00
C THR A 739 11.27 -21.97 24.68
N PHE A 740 11.56 -21.61 25.93
CA PHE A 740 10.85 -20.59 26.68
C PHE A 740 11.85 -19.63 27.31
N GLN A 741 11.81 -18.38 26.87
CA GLN A 741 12.81 -17.36 27.21
C GLN A 741 12.14 -16.20 27.95
N TYR A 742 12.79 -15.70 28.99
CA TYR A 742 12.46 -14.43 29.62
C TYR A 742 13.34 -13.32 29.02
N PHE A 743 12.74 -12.19 28.67
CA PHE A 743 13.44 -10.99 28.23
C PHE A 743 13.36 -9.90 29.31
N ASP A 744 14.50 -9.49 29.82
CA ASP A 744 14.58 -8.38 30.77
C ASP A 744 14.77 -7.06 30.02
N ALA A 745 13.78 -6.19 30.10
CA ALA A 745 13.78 -4.92 29.38
C ALA A 745 14.69 -3.85 30.01
N SER A 746 15.33 -4.12 31.16
CA SER A 746 16.23 -3.18 31.84
C SER A 746 17.66 -3.22 31.31
N ASP A 747 18.16 -4.40 30.91
CA ASP A 747 19.47 -4.60 30.30
C ASP A 747 19.41 -5.19 28.87
N SER A 748 18.19 -5.51 28.39
CA SER A 748 17.91 -6.19 27.11
C SER A 748 18.45 -7.62 27.01
N SER A 749 18.69 -8.28 28.15
CA SER A 749 19.11 -9.68 28.19
C SER A 749 17.96 -10.64 27.85
N VAL A 750 18.33 -11.82 27.34
CA VAL A 750 17.44 -12.95 27.12
C VAL A 750 17.99 -14.13 27.92
N SER A 751 17.14 -14.76 28.74
CA SER A 751 17.49 -15.92 29.56
C SER A 751 16.60 -17.11 29.23
N ASP A 752 17.19 -18.26 28.87
CA ASP A 752 16.47 -19.52 28.70
C ASP A 752 15.96 -20.04 30.05
N ILE A 753 14.65 -20.31 30.12
CA ILE A 753 13.96 -20.75 31.33
C ILE A 753 12.98 -21.91 31.05
N ASP A 754 13.35 -22.81 30.11
CA ASP A 754 12.52 -23.92 29.61
C ASP A 754 11.84 -24.75 30.71
N ARG A 755 12.45 -24.87 31.90
CA ARG A 755 11.85 -25.56 33.06
C ARG A 755 10.54 -24.92 33.58
N TYR A 756 10.14 -23.75 33.09
CA TYR A 756 8.83 -23.13 33.38
C TYR A 756 7.75 -23.48 32.35
N VAL A 757 8.07 -24.39 31.41
CA VAL A 757 7.13 -25.01 30.49
C VAL A 757 7.17 -26.53 30.63
N PHE A 758 6.03 -27.17 30.40
CA PHE A 758 5.90 -28.62 30.43
C PHE A 758 5.00 -29.15 29.32
N LEU A 759 5.48 -30.12 28.56
CA LEU A 759 4.67 -30.86 27.58
C LEU A 759 3.71 -31.81 28.34
N ARG A 760 2.56 -31.28 28.75
CA ARG A 760 1.58 -31.95 29.62
C ARG A 760 0.95 -33.17 28.95
N SER A 761 0.71 -33.07 27.65
CA SER A 761 0.24 -34.18 26.81
C SER A 761 0.75 -34.02 25.37
N ARG A 762 1.08 -35.15 24.74
CA ARG A 762 1.39 -35.27 23.31
C ARG A 762 0.73 -36.53 22.78
N THR A 763 -0.38 -36.39 22.06
CA THR A 763 -1.06 -37.48 21.34
C THR A 763 -0.54 -37.56 19.90
N ASP A 764 -1.13 -38.43 19.09
CA ASP A 764 -0.89 -38.50 17.64
C ASP A 764 -1.46 -37.28 16.89
N THR A 765 -2.39 -36.55 17.52
CA THR A 765 -3.19 -35.48 16.90
C THR A 765 -3.03 -34.12 17.57
N GLY A 766 -2.23 -33.99 18.63
CA GLY A 766 -2.06 -32.74 19.35
C GLY A 766 -0.97 -32.74 20.42
N ALA A 767 -0.53 -31.53 20.80
CA ALA A 767 0.45 -31.28 21.85
C ALA A 767 0.00 -30.09 22.71
N THR A 768 -0.14 -30.32 24.02
CA THR A 768 -0.52 -29.29 25.01
C THR A 768 0.67 -28.99 25.93
N TYR A 769 1.12 -27.75 25.89
CA TYR A 769 2.14 -27.19 26.77
C TYR A 769 1.49 -26.41 27.90
N MET A 770 1.86 -26.72 29.15
CA MET A 770 1.52 -25.92 30.33
C MET A 770 2.67 -24.94 30.61
N VAL A 771 2.36 -23.65 30.74
CA VAL A 771 3.33 -22.54 30.86
C VAL A 771 3.11 -21.79 32.17
N ARG A 772 4.20 -21.38 32.83
CA ARG A 772 4.18 -20.52 34.03
C ARG A 772 5.12 -19.33 33.84
N CYS A 773 4.68 -18.13 34.22
CA CYS A 773 5.49 -16.92 34.19
C CYS A 773 5.89 -16.53 35.63
N PRO A 774 7.12 -16.85 36.10
CA PRO A 774 7.53 -16.64 37.50
C PRO A 774 7.74 -15.17 37.91
N LYS A 775 7.81 -14.27 36.92
CA LYS A 775 7.99 -12.81 37.08
C LYS A 775 7.07 -12.05 36.14
N GLU A 776 6.82 -10.78 36.42
CA GLU A 776 6.27 -9.83 35.45
C GLU A 776 7.28 -9.55 34.32
N GLY A 777 6.79 -9.17 33.13
CA GLY A 777 7.63 -8.87 31.97
C GLY A 777 7.27 -9.66 30.70
N TYR A 778 8.20 -9.77 29.76
CA TYR A 778 7.99 -10.38 28.45
C TYR A 778 8.65 -11.76 28.36
N TYR A 779 7.92 -12.70 27.76
CA TYR A 779 8.39 -14.06 27.52
C TYR A 779 8.19 -14.46 26.05
N ILE A 780 9.15 -15.20 25.50
CA ILE A 780 9.10 -15.77 24.16
C ILE A 780 8.93 -17.28 24.30
N PHE A 781 7.80 -17.82 23.84
CA PHE A 781 7.64 -19.26 23.62
C PHE A 781 7.87 -19.52 22.13
N SER A 782 8.83 -20.39 21.79
CA SER A 782 9.07 -20.82 20.41
C SER A 782 8.84 -22.32 20.26
N LEU A 783 7.96 -22.73 19.35
CA LEU A 783 7.81 -24.13 18.95
C LEU A 783 8.81 -24.45 17.82
N TYR A 784 9.49 -25.57 17.94
CA TYR A 784 10.35 -26.12 16.90
C TYR A 784 9.89 -27.54 16.53
N ALA A 785 9.94 -27.91 15.25
CA ALA A 785 9.52 -29.23 14.81
C ALA A 785 10.27 -29.74 13.57
N ALA A 786 10.16 -31.05 13.32
CA ALA A 786 10.74 -31.73 12.17
C ALA A 786 9.96 -33.01 11.83
N ASP A 787 10.06 -33.44 10.57
CA ASP A 787 9.66 -34.79 10.13
C ASP A 787 10.50 -35.88 10.84
N GLU A 788 10.02 -37.12 10.89
CA GLU A 788 10.75 -38.24 11.51
C GLU A 788 12.15 -38.45 10.89
N ASN A 789 12.28 -38.14 9.60
CA ASN A 789 13.51 -38.33 8.83
C ASN A 789 14.55 -37.21 8.99
N ASN A 790 14.16 -36.03 9.49
CA ASN A 790 15.06 -34.88 9.64
C ASN A 790 15.73 -34.84 11.01
N GLU A 791 17.03 -34.51 11.06
CA GLU A 791 17.78 -34.33 12.31
C GLU A 791 17.70 -32.89 12.85
N THR A 792 17.61 -31.90 11.96
CA THR A 792 17.45 -30.47 12.30
C THR A 792 15.99 -30.12 12.59
N LEU A 793 15.77 -29.30 13.62
CA LEU A 793 14.45 -28.83 14.05
C LEU A 793 14.25 -27.36 13.66
N ASP A 794 13.23 -27.10 12.85
CA ASP A 794 12.90 -25.75 12.34
C ASP A 794 11.88 -25.04 13.24
N CYS A 795 11.99 -23.72 13.37
CA CYS A 795 11.04 -22.92 14.14
C CYS A 795 9.70 -22.83 13.41
N VAL A 796 8.62 -23.29 14.04
CA VAL A 796 7.26 -23.36 13.47
C VAL A 796 6.39 -22.17 13.91
N TYR A 797 6.52 -21.75 15.16
CA TYR A 797 5.66 -20.71 15.74
C TYR A 797 6.36 -19.97 16.88
N ARG A 798 6.05 -18.69 17.06
CA ARG A 798 6.45 -17.92 18.25
C ARG A 798 5.27 -17.19 18.88
N TYR A 799 5.09 -17.34 20.19
CA TYR A 799 4.20 -16.52 21.01
C TYR A 799 5.01 -15.50 21.82
N LEU A 800 4.47 -14.29 21.94
CA LEU A 800 4.87 -13.30 22.95
C LEU A 800 3.87 -13.38 24.10
N VAL A 801 4.32 -13.79 25.29
CA VAL A 801 3.51 -13.77 26.50
C VAL A 801 3.89 -12.55 27.34
N ILE A 802 2.95 -11.62 27.51
CA ILE A 802 3.08 -10.47 28.42
C ILE A 802 2.55 -10.89 29.79
N CYS A 803 3.44 -11.03 30.77
CA CYS A 803 3.06 -11.30 32.14
C CYS A 803 2.82 -9.99 32.90
N GLN A 804 1.56 -9.72 33.27
CA GLN A 804 1.15 -8.57 34.08
C GLN A 804 1.17 -8.84 35.58
N GLN A 805 1.18 -10.13 35.98
CA GLN A 805 1.30 -10.55 37.38
C GLN A 805 2.01 -11.89 37.45
N ALA A 806 3.04 -12.00 38.28
CA ALA A 806 3.79 -13.24 38.48
C ALA A 806 2.89 -14.41 38.96
N ASN A 807 3.14 -15.60 38.43
CA ASN A 807 2.42 -16.82 38.80
C ASN A 807 2.83 -17.30 40.19
N GLN A 808 1.85 -17.51 41.08
CA GLN A 808 2.09 -17.90 42.48
C GLN A 808 2.76 -19.28 42.62
N ALA A 809 2.59 -20.16 41.65
CA ALA A 809 3.29 -21.43 41.57
C ALA A 809 4.63 -21.26 40.84
N THR A 810 5.60 -20.60 41.50
CA THR A 810 6.98 -20.41 40.97
C THR A 810 7.78 -21.71 40.85
N ASN A 811 7.21 -22.86 41.23
CA ASN A 811 7.85 -24.17 41.07
C ASN A 811 8.01 -24.52 39.58
N VAL A 812 9.27 -24.75 39.19
CA VAL A 812 9.66 -25.35 37.91
C VAL A 812 9.07 -26.75 37.71
N PHE A 813 9.03 -27.20 36.46
CA PHE A 813 8.61 -28.53 36.02
C PHE A 813 9.81 -29.51 35.88
N PRO A 814 9.56 -30.83 35.82
CA PRO A 814 10.59 -31.82 35.48
C PRO A 814 11.03 -31.69 34.01
N LYS A 815 12.29 -32.01 33.73
CA LYS A 815 12.88 -31.91 32.38
C LYS A 815 12.42 -33.11 31.52
N THR A 816 11.76 -32.85 30.40
CA THR A 816 11.27 -33.87 29.45
C THR A 816 12.33 -34.27 28.43
N PHE A 817 12.45 -35.57 28.13
CA PHE A 817 13.35 -36.11 27.09
C PHE A 817 12.59 -36.59 25.85
N HIS A 818 13.31 -36.86 24.75
CA HIS A 818 12.73 -37.18 23.43
C HIS A 818 11.76 -38.39 23.38
N LYS A 819 11.76 -39.27 24.39
CA LYS A 819 10.80 -40.39 24.52
C LYS A 819 9.56 -40.05 25.36
N TRP A 820 9.41 -38.80 25.82
CA TRP A 820 8.17 -38.26 26.39
C TRP A 820 7.14 -37.98 25.28
N GLN A 821 6.73 -39.05 24.59
CA GLN A 821 5.76 -39.07 23.49
C GLN A 821 4.61 -40.00 23.91
N ARG A 822 3.35 -39.65 23.61
CA ARG A 822 2.15 -40.39 24.06
C ARG A 822 2.00 -40.47 25.60
N CYS A 823 2.85 -39.79 26.36
CA CYS A 823 2.89 -39.80 27.82
C CYS A 823 2.04 -38.67 28.44
N THR A 824 1.68 -38.80 29.71
CA THR A 824 1.02 -37.75 30.52
C THR A 824 1.44 -37.87 31.98
N LEU A 825 1.78 -36.76 32.62
CA LEU A 825 2.19 -36.72 34.03
C LEU A 825 1.05 -36.20 34.89
N HIS A 826 0.69 -36.95 35.94
CA HIS A 826 -0.31 -36.52 36.91
C HIS A 826 0.35 -35.91 38.16
N GLU A 827 1.42 -36.53 38.66
CA GLU A 827 2.14 -36.10 39.87
C GLU A 827 3.52 -36.80 39.98
N PRO A 828 4.52 -36.19 40.66
CA PRO A 828 4.56 -34.77 41.00
C PRO A 828 4.86 -33.94 39.74
N VAL A 829 4.13 -32.83 39.57
CA VAL A 829 4.30 -31.90 38.43
C VAL A 829 5.32 -30.79 38.69
N TYR A 830 5.84 -30.68 39.92
CA TYR A 830 6.98 -29.84 40.25
C TYR A 830 8.27 -30.65 40.07
N GLY A 831 9.25 -30.06 39.38
CA GLY A 831 10.50 -30.71 38.99
C GLY A 831 11.56 -30.76 40.09
N ASP A 832 11.44 -29.90 41.10
CA ASP A 832 12.35 -29.85 42.23
C ASP A 832 11.66 -30.53 43.43
N LEU A 833 12.28 -31.59 43.95
CA LEU A 833 11.76 -32.42 45.03
C LEU A 833 12.69 -32.29 46.24
N MET A 834 12.13 -32.07 47.42
CA MET A 834 12.93 -32.00 48.64
C MET A 834 13.51 -33.38 48.99
N THR A 835 14.73 -33.41 49.50
CA THR A 835 15.34 -34.62 50.07
C THR A 835 14.54 -35.13 51.28
N ASN A 836 14.62 -36.44 51.53
CA ASN A 836 14.01 -37.16 52.65
C ASN A 836 12.47 -37.08 52.75
N LYS A 837 11.77 -36.52 51.75
CA LYS A 837 10.30 -36.47 51.68
C LYS A 837 9.74 -37.56 50.78
N ARG A 838 8.47 -37.93 50.99
CA ARG A 838 7.76 -38.97 50.22
C ARG A 838 6.88 -38.35 49.15
N TYR A 839 7.01 -38.82 47.91
CA TYR A 839 6.26 -38.33 46.76
C TYR A 839 5.51 -39.47 46.06
N SER A 840 4.28 -39.18 45.65
CA SER A 840 3.50 -40.03 44.75
C SER A 840 3.88 -39.69 43.33
N PHE A 841 4.58 -40.61 42.65
CA PHE A 841 4.81 -40.55 41.21
C PHE A 841 3.66 -41.29 40.53
N ARG A 842 2.98 -40.63 39.59
CA ARG A 842 1.85 -41.17 38.83
C ARG A 842 1.84 -40.56 37.44
N LEU A 843 2.00 -41.41 36.43
CA LEU A 843 2.12 -41.02 35.02
C LEU A 843 1.56 -42.09 34.09
N ASP A 844 0.94 -41.68 32.99
CA ASP A 844 0.61 -42.57 31.89
C ASP A 844 1.80 -42.70 30.96
N VAL A 845 2.23 -43.94 30.72
CA VAL A 845 3.26 -44.28 29.72
C VAL A 845 2.72 -45.44 28.90
N PRO A 846 1.96 -45.16 27.82
CA PRO A 846 1.53 -46.17 26.86
C PRO A 846 2.73 -46.91 26.26
N GLN A 847 2.51 -48.14 25.79
CA GLN A 847 3.52 -49.01 25.17
C GLN A 847 4.71 -49.42 26.07
N ALA A 848 4.89 -48.85 27.26
CA ALA A 848 5.91 -49.32 28.21
C ALA A 848 5.59 -50.72 28.76
N VAL A 849 6.64 -51.53 28.88
CA VAL A 849 6.65 -52.86 29.52
C VAL A 849 6.97 -52.73 31.01
N GLU A 850 7.88 -51.82 31.37
CA GLU A 850 8.29 -51.48 32.73
C GLU A 850 8.64 -49.99 32.82
N VAL A 851 8.43 -49.37 33.98
CA VAL A 851 8.82 -47.98 34.29
C VAL A 851 9.49 -47.91 35.66
N PHE A 852 10.62 -47.21 35.76
CA PHE A 852 11.45 -47.10 36.96
C PHE A 852 11.75 -45.63 37.31
N LEU A 853 11.82 -45.33 38.61
CA LEU A 853 12.45 -44.10 39.12
C LEU A 853 13.82 -44.44 39.71
N VAL A 854 14.87 -43.85 39.17
CA VAL A 854 16.27 -44.06 39.57
C VAL A 854 16.75 -42.87 40.39
N ILE A 855 17.23 -43.13 41.61
CA ILE A 855 17.77 -42.11 42.52
C ILE A 855 19.16 -42.55 42.97
N GLY A 856 20.20 -41.82 42.56
CA GLY A 856 21.58 -42.33 42.62
C GLY A 856 21.66 -43.66 41.86
N ASP A 857 22.14 -44.70 42.53
CA ASP A 857 22.21 -46.08 42.01
C ASP A 857 20.95 -46.93 42.31
N ILE A 858 19.94 -46.38 42.98
CA ILE A 858 18.77 -47.12 43.47
C ILE A 858 17.61 -47.05 42.47
N TRP A 859 17.24 -48.20 41.91
CA TRP A 859 16.13 -48.36 40.96
C TRP A 859 14.83 -48.76 41.66
N HIS A 860 13.79 -47.91 41.55
CA HIS A 860 12.47 -48.14 42.13
C HIS A 860 11.46 -48.47 41.01
N HIS A 861 10.91 -49.69 41.01
CA HIS A 861 9.93 -50.11 40.00
C HIS A 861 8.54 -49.50 40.29
N LEU A 862 7.98 -48.75 39.33
CA LEU A 862 6.61 -48.22 39.42
C LEU A 862 5.60 -49.32 39.05
N LYS A 863 4.46 -49.38 39.73
CA LYS A 863 3.44 -50.41 39.52
C LYS A 863 2.42 -49.95 38.49
N ARG A 864 2.18 -50.77 37.46
CA ARG A 864 1.12 -50.51 36.48
C ARG A 864 -0.26 -50.72 37.11
N LYS A 865 -1.18 -49.80 36.85
CA LYS A 865 -2.62 -49.88 37.18
C LYS A 865 -3.43 -50.32 35.96
N LEU A 866 -4.75 -50.20 36.06
CA LEU A 866 -5.66 -50.36 34.93
C LEU A 866 -5.28 -49.37 33.80
N GLY A 867 -5.24 -49.83 32.55
CA GLY A 867 -4.86 -48.99 31.40
C GLY A 867 -3.35 -48.78 31.26
N PHE A 868 -2.91 -47.52 31.18
CA PHE A 868 -1.53 -47.12 30.88
C PHE A 868 -0.81 -46.41 32.05
N THR A 869 -1.48 -46.27 33.19
CA THR A 869 -0.96 -45.55 34.36
C THR A 869 0.04 -46.38 35.15
N TRP A 870 1.14 -45.75 35.54
CA TRP A 870 2.19 -46.27 36.41
C TRP A 870 2.25 -45.43 37.68
N GLU A 871 2.28 -46.07 38.87
CA GLU A 871 2.34 -45.37 40.15
C GLU A 871 3.43 -45.89 41.10
N GLY A 872 3.94 -45.02 41.98
CA GLY A 872 4.81 -45.42 43.10
C GLY A 872 4.99 -44.30 44.13
N ASN A 873 4.84 -44.64 45.42
CA ASN A 873 5.11 -43.74 46.53
C ASN A 873 6.53 -43.98 47.06
N ILE A 874 7.45 -43.06 46.77
CA ILE A 874 8.90 -43.23 46.94
C ILE A 874 9.45 -42.11 47.83
N ASN A 875 10.43 -42.42 48.68
CA ASN A 875 11.20 -41.43 49.45
C ASN A 875 12.42 -41.00 48.61
N THR A 876 12.66 -39.69 48.49
CA THR A 876 13.79 -39.12 47.73
C THR A 876 15.17 -39.44 48.30
N GLY A 877 15.26 -39.89 49.55
CA GLY A 877 16.53 -40.14 50.23
C GLY A 877 17.22 -38.86 50.67
N LYS A 878 18.30 -38.97 51.44
CA LYS A 878 18.90 -37.82 52.15
C LYS A 878 19.76 -36.90 51.29
N ASN A 879 20.32 -37.40 50.19
CA ASN A 879 21.36 -36.69 49.44
C ASN A 879 20.73 -35.90 48.28
N PRO A 880 21.20 -34.66 48.00
CA PRO A 880 20.81 -33.93 46.80
C PRO A 880 21.35 -34.62 45.54
N GLY A 881 20.77 -34.28 44.38
CA GLY A 881 21.12 -34.93 43.12
C GLY A 881 19.99 -34.87 42.09
N THR A 882 19.73 -36.00 41.40
CA THR A 882 18.64 -36.11 40.42
C THR A 882 17.87 -37.43 40.58
N ALA A 883 16.56 -37.36 40.43
CA ALA A 883 15.67 -38.52 40.35
C ALA A 883 15.13 -38.64 38.92
N LYS A 884 15.39 -39.79 38.28
CA LYS A 884 15.26 -39.95 36.82
C LYS A 884 14.24 -41.03 36.50
N ILE A 885 13.23 -40.73 35.69
CA ILE A 885 12.27 -41.73 35.21
C ILE A 885 12.79 -42.35 33.91
N TYR A 886 12.86 -43.68 33.91
CA TYR A 886 13.20 -44.51 32.75
C TYR A 886 12.06 -45.48 32.42
N ALA A 887 11.82 -45.73 31.14
CA ALA A 887 10.87 -46.74 30.66
C ALA A 887 11.53 -47.71 29.67
N ARG A 888 11.07 -48.97 29.67
CA ARG A 888 11.46 -50.00 28.70
C ARG A 888 10.29 -50.27 27.75
N PHE A 889 10.53 -50.15 26.45
CA PHE A 889 9.50 -50.30 25.40
C PHE A 889 9.64 -51.61 24.60
N SER A 890 10.82 -52.24 24.56
CA SER A 890 10.96 -53.60 24.01
C SER A 890 10.55 -54.65 25.04
N VAL A 891 9.97 -55.76 24.58
CA VAL A 891 9.65 -56.93 25.42
C VAL A 891 10.90 -57.74 25.77
N ASP A 892 11.86 -57.82 24.83
CA ASP A 892 13.10 -58.60 24.95
C ASP A 892 13.95 -58.14 26.14
N ARG A 893 14.41 -59.08 26.96
CA ARG A 893 15.17 -58.79 28.18
C ARG A 893 16.65 -58.46 27.91
N ASP A 894 17.19 -58.94 26.81
CA ASP A 894 18.59 -58.70 26.42
C ASP A 894 18.77 -57.32 25.74
N ALA A 895 17.68 -56.65 25.38
CA ALA A 895 17.68 -55.27 24.90
C ALA A 895 17.75 -54.29 26.08
N SER A 896 18.97 -53.93 26.50
CA SER A 896 19.27 -53.03 27.64
C SER A 896 18.87 -51.56 27.45
N THR A 897 18.05 -51.24 26.45
CA THR A 897 17.72 -49.89 25.98
C THR A 897 16.62 -49.19 26.79
N PHE A 898 16.91 -48.93 28.07
CA PHE A 898 16.08 -48.06 28.91
C PHE A 898 16.05 -46.62 28.37
N SER A 899 14.86 -46.14 28.07
CA SER A 899 14.61 -44.78 27.57
C SER A 899 14.36 -43.81 28.72
N ARG A 900 15.18 -42.76 28.83
CA ARG A 900 14.98 -41.66 29.79
C ARG A 900 13.74 -40.84 29.39
N LEU A 901 12.87 -40.55 30.35
CA LEU A 901 11.59 -39.85 30.14
C LEU A 901 11.57 -38.47 30.81
N LEU A 902 11.83 -38.43 32.11
CA LEU A 902 11.79 -37.23 32.95
C LEU A 902 13.01 -37.18 33.88
N ASP A 903 13.56 -35.99 34.13
CA ASP A 903 14.40 -35.72 35.30
C ASP A 903 13.70 -34.79 36.29
N TYR A 904 13.88 -35.09 37.57
CA TYR A 904 13.66 -34.21 38.71
C TYR A 904 15.00 -33.88 39.36
N GLU A 905 15.13 -32.68 39.92
CA GLU A 905 16.27 -32.28 40.75
C GLU A 905 15.91 -32.49 42.23
N LEU A 906 16.84 -33.05 43.00
CA LEU A 906 16.67 -33.29 44.44
C LEU A 906 17.41 -32.19 45.20
N ILE A 907 16.65 -31.36 45.90
CA ILE A 907 17.13 -30.18 46.64
C ILE A 907 17.02 -30.39 48.15
N GLU A 908 17.91 -29.75 48.91
CA GLU A 908 17.89 -29.82 50.38
C GLU A 908 16.82 -28.86 50.95
N ASP A 909 16.30 -29.21 52.13
CA ASP A 909 15.16 -28.52 52.74
C ASP A 909 15.63 -27.24 53.44
N ALA A 910 15.46 -26.10 52.76
CA ALA A 910 16.02 -24.79 53.17
C ALA A 910 15.53 -24.26 54.53
N GLU A 911 14.55 -24.90 55.17
CA GLU A 911 14.06 -24.57 56.52
C GLU A 911 14.94 -25.16 57.66
N THR A 912 16.17 -25.63 57.36
CA THR A 912 17.08 -26.25 58.36
C THR A 912 18.37 -25.47 58.64
N GLU A 913 18.39 -24.15 58.42
CA GLU A 913 19.37 -23.24 59.04
C GLU A 913 18.74 -22.33 60.11
N ILE A 914 18.52 -22.89 61.32
CA ILE A 914 18.28 -22.17 62.59
C ILE A 914 19.02 -22.89 63.72
#